data_AF-A0A3A6N9U8-F1
#
_entry.id   AF-A0A3A6N9U8-F1
#
_cell.length_a   1.000
_cell.length_b   1.000
_cell.length_c   1.000
_cell.angle_alpha   90.00
_cell.angle_beta   90.00
_cell.angle_gamma   90.00
#
_symmetry.space_group_name_H-M   'P 1'
#
loop_
_entity.id
_entity.type
_entity.pdbx_description
1 polymer ?
#
loop_
_entity_poly.entity_id
_entity_poly.type
_entity_poly.pdbx_seq_one_letter_code
_entity_poly.pdbx_strand_id
1 'polypeptide(L)'
;MEVTMKSILLEFHRIFKYQHERIFFSPGRVNLIGEHIDYNGGLVFPAAISLGTYGAIKKRTDQRFRFYSANFKEQGVIDIEIDQLAYLKDHGWANYAKGILFELRERQYSIPFGFDLYIEGNLPPQSGLSSSASLEVLVGYIANQLYDLGLTRTDIALLGQHVENYYMGMHCGIMDQLIIANGIKDHGILMNTDTLEMTKANAFFKGYRWLIMNSNYKRKTTESKYNERVSECNLAQKIIIEKKVIRHLCELSIEDLKWIEPLIHNDTIYKRVRHVITEQDRTLQAKKAMEAHDANAFAKLLDGSHKSLKEDYEVTGLHLDTLVEEAKKAGAMGARVTGAGFGGCAIALVPDDLIEDVKTKVGVAYFNKTNIPPDFYLVNFEDGVKEIALDYLKASLKYFVQHATDLNLFPANEKDARLKKLSDLLHVCIDDTILDFDMNLDHALQLMIDRGYTLNLFSPNTTEERDAFEAYLYDFVMEEPKVVKQNFKDKYLVSPDFATQYLYQLSKDVNYIKSERLKQNTKWRYEGTYGPLEITINLAKPEKDPRDIAKAKDLIVEGRPKCVLCKENEHNYWNARMNLRIVPIILGGELWHFQYSPYLYYDEHAIILHDEHRLMKITDKTMDYLFDFVDQFPSYFIGSNADLPIVGGSILNHDHFQGGKYHFPIEEAKTIKTYRYQGIVIEILHWPLSTVRLKSNHRETLKTIVEKIYQAWKAYRNEALEIIPWTKDTPHQTITPIVRKNEGHYEVDLILRNNRTNEIYPDGIFHPHPDVHHIKKENIGLIEAMGLAILPGRLKEEMIYALDYLSLGVMHPSIDKHLPWLDTLQDKKIHSFEQIQVDIGRRFEKVIEDSGVFKQNKEGIEAFQEFIESCIKKWPKEVIFLSVIG
;
A
#
# COMPACT_ATOMS: atom_id res chain seq x y z
N MET A 1 21.50 2.37 -18.36
CA MET A 1 20.71 2.03 -17.16
C MET A 1 19.64 1.07 -17.61
N GLU A 2 19.52 -0.06 -16.95
CA GLU A 2 18.40 -0.98 -17.17
C GLU A 2 17.11 -0.26 -16.79
N VAL A 3 16.09 -0.31 -17.64
CA VAL A 3 14.78 0.28 -17.30
C VAL A 3 14.22 -0.56 -16.17
N THR A 4 14.16 0.02 -14.97
CA THR A 4 13.62 -0.66 -13.79
C THR A 4 12.24 -0.11 -13.50
N MET A 5 11.36 -0.95 -12.97
CA MET A 5 10.04 -0.46 -12.57
C MET A 5 10.13 0.68 -11.55
N LYS A 6 11.11 0.63 -10.64
CA LYS A 6 11.41 1.71 -9.69
C LYS A 6 11.66 3.06 -10.36
N SER A 7 12.44 3.09 -11.46
CA SER A 7 12.70 4.34 -12.18
C SER A 7 11.44 4.89 -12.81
N ILE A 8 10.59 4.04 -13.39
CA ILE A 8 9.32 4.45 -14.01
C ILE A 8 8.38 5.10 -12.97
N LEU A 9 8.24 4.50 -11.78
CA LEU A 9 7.33 5.02 -10.74
C LEU A 9 7.78 6.37 -10.18
N LEU A 10 9.07 6.47 -9.85
CA LEU A 10 9.66 7.70 -9.32
C LEU A 10 9.58 8.83 -10.35
N GLU A 11 9.85 8.53 -11.61
CA GLU A 11 9.82 9.51 -12.69
C GLU A 11 8.38 9.93 -13.04
N PHE A 12 7.41 9.02 -13.03
CA PHE A 12 5.99 9.40 -13.19
C PHE A 12 5.59 10.43 -12.12
N HIS A 13 5.88 10.14 -10.84
CA HIS A 13 5.56 11.06 -9.75
C HIS A 13 6.32 12.38 -9.88
N ARG A 14 7.59 12.34 -10.28
CA ARG A 14 8.42 13.54 -10.47
C ARG A 14 7.84 14.45 -11.56
N ILE A 15 7.36 13.89 -12.66
CA ILE A 15 6.81 14.61 -13.81
C ILE A 15 5.40 15.12 -13.53
N PHE A 16 4.49 14.26 -13.07
CA PHE A 16 3.07 14.60 -12.95
C PHE A 16 2.64 15.08 -11.56
N LYS A 17 3.49 14.95 -10.53
CA LYS A 17 3.26 15.38 -9.13
C LYS A 17 2.21 14.59 -8.35
N TYR A 18 1.91 13.36 -8.79
CA TYR A 18 1.05 12.41 -8.09
C TYR A 18 1.38 10.98 -8.49
N GLN A 19 0.79 10.00 -7.81
CA GLN A 19 0.99 8.59 -8.11
C GLN A 19 0.20 8.16 -9.36
N HIS A 20 0.82 7.29 -10.14
CA HIS A 20 0.20 6.53 -11.23
C HIS A 20 -0.90 5.62 -10.69
N GLU A 21 -1.77 5.13 -11.58
CA GLU A 21 -2.88 4.23 -11.26
C GLU A 21 -2.63 2.82 -11.79
N ARG A 22 -2.12 2.72 -13.03
CA ARG A 22 -1.93 1.44 -13.72
C ARG A 22 -0.61 1.44 -14.49
N ILE A 23 -0.08 0.25 -14.77
CA ILE A 23 1.17 0.07 -15.51
C ILE A 23 1.00 -1.01 -16.57
N PHE A 24 1.50 -0.71 -17.77
CA PHE A 24 1.41 -1.56 -18.94
C PHE A 24 2.80 -1.80 -19.54
N PHE A 25 2.94 -2.93 -20.20
CA PHE A 25 4.10 -3.26 -21.02
C PHE A 25 3.63 -3.75 -22.38
N SER A 26 4.26 -3.23 -23.43
CA SER A 26 4.09 -3.68 -24.81
C SER A 26 5.45 -4.14 -25.32
N PRO A 27 5.63 -5.39 -25.77
CA PRO A 27 6.92 -5.87 -26.24
C PRO A 27 7.31 -5.22 -27.58
N GLY A 28 8.57 -5.37 -27.97
CA GLY A 28 8.99 -5.33 -29.36
C GLY A 28 8.95 -6.72 -29.96
N ARG A 29 9.59 -6.91 -31.12
CA ARG A 29 9.57 -8.21 -31.80
C ARG A 29 10.82 -8.51 -32.60
N VAL A 30 11.08 -9.79 -32.80
CA VAL A 30 11.99 -10.31 -33.83
C VAL A 30 11.21 -11.20 -34.79
N ASN A 31 11.59 -11.20 -36.07
CA ASN A 31 11.11 -12.21 -37.00
C ASN A 31 12.10 -13.37 -37.03
N LEU A 32 11.66 -14.58 -36.66
CA LEU A 32 12.54 -15.74 -36.55
C LEU A 32 12.85 -16.33 -37.92
N ILE A 33 11.86 -16.40 -38.81
CA ILE A 33 12.02 -16.84 -40.19
C ILE A 33 10.87 -16.36 -41.09
N GLY A 34 11.08 -16.31 -42.41
CA GLY A 34 10.07 -15.83 -43.35
C GLY A 34 10.23 -14.37 -43.70
N GLU A 35 11.46 -13.91 -43.99
CA GLU A 35 11.64 -12.51 -44.41
C GLU A 35 11.25 -12.29 -45.87
N HIS A 36 10.73 -11.11 -46.17
CA HIS A 36 10.43 -10.65 -47.53
C HIS A 36 9.45 -11.54 -48.34
N ILE A 37 8.67 -12.35 -47.65
CA ILE A 37 7.63 -13.19 -48.25
C ILE A 37 6.21 -12.78 -47.87
N ASP A 38 6.05 -11.86 -46.92
CA ASP A 38 4.76 -11.29 -46.49
C ASP A 38 4.01 -10.62 -47.65
N TYR A 39 4.65 -9.73 -48.41
CA TYR A 39 4.05 -9.13 -49.60
C TYR A 39 3.97 -10.08 -50.81
N ASN A 40 4.48 -11.30 -50.67
CA ASN A 40 4.39 -12.38 -51.66
C ASN A 40 3.39 -13.48 -51.25
N GLY A 41 2.46 -13.17 -50.32
CA GLY A 41 1.43 -14.10 -49.83
C GLY A 41 1.98 -15.26 -48.99
N GLY A 42 3.19 -15.11 -48.47
CA GLY A 42 3.88 -16.10 -47.66
C GLY A 42 3.57 -15.97 -46.17
N LEU A 43 4.05 -16.97 -45.41
CA LEU A 43 3.92 -17.01 -43.96
C LEU A 43 5.17 -16.41 -43.31
N VAL A 44 4.96 -15.62 -42.26
CA VAL A 44 6.04 -15.07 -41.43
C VAL A 44 5.99 -15.68 -40.04
N PHE A 45 7.13 -15.73 -39.35
CA PHE A 45 7.23 -16.43 -38.07
C PHE A 45 7.90 -15.59 -36.97
N PRO A 46 7.28 -14.49 -36.54
CA PRO A 46 7.84 -13.64 -35.49
C PRO A 46 7.56 -14.15 -34.07
N ALA A 47 8.30 -13.57 -33.13
CA ALA A 47 8.11 -13.71 -31.69
C ALA A 47 8.21 -12.34 -31.00
N ALA A 48 7.37 -12.13 -29.99
CA ALA A 48 7.44 -10.97 -29.10
C ALA A 48 8.60 -11.17 -28.12
N ILE A 49 9.35 -10.10 -27.81
CA ILE A 49 10.56 -10.18 -26.99
C ILE A 49 10.42 -9.46 -25.64
N SER A 50 11.27 -9.81 -24.69
CA SER A 50 11.35 -9.19 -23.36
C SER A 50 11.82 -7.73 -23.32
N LEU A 51 12.16 -7.15 -24.47
CA LEU A 51 12.38 -5.72 -24.64
C LEU A 51 11.13 -5.08 -25.22
N GLY A 52 10.77 -3.88 -24.79
CA GLY A 52 9.56 -3.21 -25.20
C GLY A 52 9.44 -1.80 -24.65
N THR A 53 8.19 -1.36 -24.56
CA THR A 53 7.78 -0.03 -24.12
C THR A 53 6.89 -0.17 -22.89
N TYR A 54 7.30 0.47 -21.80
CA TYR A 54 6.53 0.56 -20.57
C TYR A 54 5.68 1.83 -20.57
N GLY A 55 4.46 1.73 -20.03
CA GLY A 55 3.54 2.85 -19.87
C GLY A 55 2.98 2.90 -18.46
N ALA A 56 3.27 3.96 -17.69
CA ALA A 56 2.61 4.24 -16.43
C ALA A 56 1.55 5.33 -16.66
N ILE A 57 0.33 5.09 -16.18
CA ILE A 57 -0.82 5.92 -16.51
C ILE A 57 -1.65 6.29 -15.28
N LYS A 58 -2.25 7.48 -15.31
CA LYS A 58 -3.35 7.86 -14.43
C LYS A 58 -4.50 8.43 -15.25
N LYS A 59 -5.72 7.97 -14.95
CA LYS A 59 -6.95 8.55 -15.53
C LYS A 59 -7.15 9.99 -15.05
N ARG A 60 -7.67 10.83 -15.92
CA ARG A 60 -8.09 12.21 -15.59
C ARG A 60 -9.61 12.32 -15.55
N THR A 61 -10.09 13.42 -14.99
CA THR A 61 -11.52 13.78 -14.94
C THR A 61 -11.93 14.73 -16.06
N ASP A 62 -10.97 15.32 -16.77
CA ASP A 62 -11.15 16.16 -17.95
C ASP A 62 -10.83 15.38 -19.24
N GLN A 63 -10.94 16.00 -20.42
CA GLN A 63 -10.63 15.40 -21.72
C GLN A 63 -9.21 15.74 -22.22
N ARG A 64 -8.29 16.00 -21.28
CA ARG A 64 -6.89 16.31 -21.59
C ARG A 64 -6.01 15.07 -21.60
N PHE A 65 -5.07 15.02 -22.54
CA PHE A 65 -4.07 13.98 -22.64
C PHE A 65 -2.69 14.59 -22.46
N ARG A 66 -1.91 14.05 -21.50
CA ARG A 66 -0.54 14.48 -21.29
C ARG A 66 0.42 13.32 -21.46
N PHE A 67 1.33 13.44 -22.41
CA PHE A 67 2.30 12.41 -22.75
C PHE A 67 3.70 12.86 -22.37
N TYR A 68 4.48 11.97 -21.76
CA TYR A 68 5.89 12.20 -21.47
C TYR A 68 6.70 10.94 -21.81
N SER A 69 7.86 11.11 -22.45
CA SER A 69 8.78 10.00 -22.73
C SER A 69 10.14 10.24 -22.08
N ALA A 70 10.60 9.27 -21.29
CA ALA A 70 11.93 9.28 -20.70
C ALA A 70 13.06 9.13 -21.73
N ASN A 71 12.74 8.59 -22.92
CA ASN A 71 13.68 8.47 -24.03
C ASN A 71 13.89 9.79 -24.78
N PHE A 72 12.96 10.76 -24.65
CA PHE A 72 12.96 12.05 -25.34
C PHE A 72 12.66 13.20 -24.36
N LYS A 73 13.49 13.32 -23.31
CA LYS A 73 13.28 14.26 -22.18
C LYS A 73 13.20 15.72 -22.62
N GLU A 74 13.91 16.06 -23.69
CA GLU A 74 13.97 17.39 -24.28
C GLU A 74 12.63 17.89 -24.84
N GLN A 75 11.70 16.99 -25.17
CA GLN A 75 10.37 17.35 -25.64
C GLN A 75 9.41 17.74 -24.50
N GLY A 76 9.78 17.46 -23.25
CA GLY A 76 8.93 17.75 -22.10
C GLY A 76 7.59 17.00 -22.12
N VAL A 77 6.59 17.57 -21.46
CA VAL A 77 5.23 17.03 -21.46
C VAL A 77 4.47 17.61 -22.64
N ILE A 78 3.96 16.73 -23.52
CA ILE A 78 3.04 17.10 -24.59
C ILE A 78 1.62 17.06 -24.03
N ASP A 79 0.98 18.21 -23.95
CA ASP A 79 -0.35 18.40 -23.34
C ASP A 79 -1.34 18.86 -24.42
N ILE A 80 -2.38 18.05 -24.65
CA ILE A 80 -3.39 18.27 -25.68
C ILE A 80 -4.79 18.01 -25.16
N GLU A 81 -5.78 18.66 -25.76
CA GLU A 81 -7.20 18.33 -25.60
C GLU A 81 -7.64 17.29 -26.65
N ILE A 82 -8.78 16.63 -26.41
CA ILE A 82 -9.35 15.62 -27.32
C ILE A 82 -9.65 16.12 -28.74
N ASP A 83 -9.86 17.42 -28.93
CA ASP A 83 -10.07 18.05 -30.23
C ASP A 83 -8.75 18.34 -30.97
N GLN A 84 -7.61 18.28 -30.28
CA GLN A 84 -6.26 18.59 -30.78
C GLN A 84 -5.47 17.33 -31.23
N LEU A 85 -6.17 16.35 -31.79
CA LEU A 85 -5.59 15.08 -32.23
C LEU A 85 -4.97 15.12 -33.64
N ALA A 86 -5.01 16.25 -34.35
CA ALA A 86 -4.41 16.35 -35.69
C ALA A 86 -2.88 16.18 -35.65
N TYR A 87 -2.29 15.59 -36.69
CA TYR A 87 -0.84 15.41 -36.80
C TYR A 87 -0.10 16.75 -36.71
N LEU A 88 0.90 16.82 -35.82
CA LEU A 88 1.77 17.99 -35.68
C LEU A 88 3.22 17.53 -35.64
N LYS A 89 4.02 17.97 -36.62
CA LYS A 89 5.41 17.55 -36.77
C LYS A 89 6.23 17.74 -35.48
N ASP A 90 6.00 18.84 -34.77
CA ASP A 90 6.72 19.20 -33.55
C ASP A 90 6.39 18.29 -32.35
N HIS A 91 5.29 17.52 -32.41
CA HIS A 91 4.92 16.56 -31.35
C HIS A 91 5.70 15.24 -31.45
N GLY A 92 6.53 15.04 -32.49
CA GLY A 92 7.48 13.93 -32.58
C GLY A 92 6.83 12.55 -32.32
N TRP A 93 7.34 11.83 -31.31
CA TRP A 93 6.89 10.50 -30.93
C TRP A 93 5.45 10.49 -30.38
N ALA A 94 4.96 11.59 -29.81
CA ALA A 94 3.60 11.64 -29.27
C ALA A 94 2.54 11.53 -30.38
N ASN A 95 2.92 11.74 -31.65
CA ASN A 95 2.01 11.52 -32.78
C ASN A 95 1.53 10.07 -32.91
N TYR A 96 2.31 9.07 -32.49
CA TYR A 96 1.83 7.68 -32.48
C TYR A 96 0.67 7.50 -31.49
N ALA A 97 0.79 8.05 -30.28
CA ALA A 97 -0.27 8.01 -29.28
C ALA A 97 -1.50 8.82 -29.72
N LYS A 98 -1.28 10.01 -30.30
CA LYS A 98 -2.34 10.84 -30.88
C LYS A 98 -3.07 10.15 -32.02
N GLY A 99 -2.34 9.48 -32.91
CA GLY A 99 -2.91 8.75 -34.04
C GLY A 99 -3.87 7.66 -33.57
N ILE A 100 -3.52 6.91 -32.53
CA ILE A 100 -4.42 5.90 -31.94
C ILE A 100 -5.71 6.56 -31.43
N LEU A 101 -5.60 7.63 -30.66
CA LEU A 101 -6.78 8.35 -30.16
C LEU A 101 -7.62 8.97 -31.30
N PHE A 102 -6.95 9.50 -32.32
CA PHE A 102 -7.57 10.05 -33.52
C PHE A 102 -8.40 8.97 -34.23
N GLU A 103 -7.80 7.82 -34.51
CA GLU A 103 -8.48 6.71 -35.18
C GLU A 103 -9.64 6.14 -34.37
N LEU A 104 -9.50 6.03 -33.05
CA LEU A 104 -10.61 5.64 -32.18
C LEU A 104 -11.79 6.61 -32.30
N ARG A 105 -11.50 7.92 -32.32
CA ARG A 105 -12.52 8.97 -32.49
C ARG A 105 -13.18 8.92 -33.87
N GLU A 106 -12.41 8.75 -34.94
CA GLU A 106 -12.94 8.62 -36.30
C GLU A 106 -13.83 7.38 -36.45
N ARG A 107 -13.51 6.30 -35.74
CA ARG A 107 -14.34 5.08 -35.64
C ARG A 107 -15.50 5.20 -34.64
N GLN A 108 -15.78 6.41 -34.14
CA GLN A 108 -16.90 6.74 -33.25
C GLN A 108 -16.88 6.02 -31.88
N TYR A 109 -15.71 5.61 -31.40
CA TYR A 109 -15.56 5.14 -30.02
C TYR A 109 -15.70 6.31 -29.03
N SER A 110 -16.33 6.04 -27.89
CA SER A 110 -16.49 7.03 -26.82
C SER A 110 -15.19 7.19 -26.03
N ILE A 111 -14.70 8.43 -25.93
CA ILE A 111 -13.50 8.80 -25.18
C ILE A 111 -13.91 9.91 -24.17
N PRO A 112 -14.58 9.56 -23.06
CA PRO A 112 -15.24 10.53 -22.19
C PRO A 112 -14.30 11.35 -21.29
N PHE A 113 -13.04 10.91 -21.14
CA PHE A 113 -12.02 11.54 -20.32
C PHE A 113 -10.63 11.23 -20.90
N GLY A 114 -9.62 12.01 -20.53
CA GLY A 114 -8.24 11.82 -20.91
C GLY A 114 -7.39 11.19 -19.81
N PHE A 115 -6.07 11.22 -20.00
CA PHE A 115 -5.12 10.57 -19.10
C PHE A 115 -3.71 11.16 -19.17
N ASP A 116 -2.91 10.91 -18.14
CA ASP A 116 -1.48 11.22 -18.11
C ASP A 116 -0.68 9.94 -18.31
N LEU A 117 0.16 9.89 -19.34
CA LEU A 117 0.93 8.71 -19.74
C LEU A 117 2.43 9.02 -19.74
N TYR A 118 3.16 8.36 -18.85
CA TYR A 118 4.62 8.29 -18.86
C TYR A 118 5.05 7.05 -19.65
N ILE A 119 6.02 7.22 -20.54
CA ILE A 119 6.56 6.14 -21.38
C ILE A 119 8.08 6.03 -21.21
N GLU A 120 8.56 4.79 -21.12
CA GLU A 120 9.98 4.47 -21.16
C GLU A 120 10.19 3.15 -21.91
N GLY A 121 10.94 3.19 -23.01
CA GLY A 121 11.29 2.03 -23.83
C GLY A 121 12.73 1.59 -23.62
N ASN A 122 12.95 0.28 -23.58
CA ASN A 122 14.29 -0.33 -23.58
C ASN A 122 14.63 -0.98 -24.94
N LEU A 123 13.81 -0.74 -25.98
CA LEU A 123 14.13 -1.13 -27.34
C LEU A 123 15.28 -0.27 -27.89
N PRO A 124 16.25 -0.86 -28.61
CA PRO A 124 17.34 -0.10 -29.18
C PRO A 124 16.82 0.80 -30.31
N PRO A 125 17.24 2.09 -30.38
CA PRO A 125 16.81 2.99 -31.44
C PRO A 125 17.19 2.48 -32.82
N GLN A 126 16.29 2.61 -33.81
CA GLN A 126 16.54 2.27 -35.22
C GLN A 126 17.03 0.82 -35.47
N SER A 127 16.77 -0.09 -34.52
CA SER A 127 17.18 -1.49 -34.58
C SER A 127 16.36 -2.35 -35.55
N GLY A 128 15.18 -1.85 -35.95
CA GLY A 128 14.21 -2.63 -36.68
C GLY A 128 13.45 -3.63 -35.80
N LEU A 129 13.44 -3.46 -34.46
CA LEU A 129 12.69 -4.27 -33.48
C LEU A 129 11.29 -3.71 -33.13
N SER A 130 10.76 -2.82 -33.99
CA SER A 130 9.37 -2.33 -33.94
C SER A 130 8.98 -1.46 -32.74
N SER A 131 9.80 -0.45 -32.44
CA SER A 131 9.47 0.52 -31.38
C SER A 131 8.20 1.35 -31.65
N SER A 132 7.87 1.65 -32.91
CA SER A 132 6.61 2.35 -33.27
C SER A 132 5.40 1.47 -32.96
N ALA A 133 5.34 0.26 -33.52
CA ALA A 133 4.28 -0.70 -33.27
C ALA A 133 4.13 -1.05 -31.78
N SER A 134 5.24 -1.14 -31.03
CA SER A 134 5.22 -1.33 -29.57
C SER A 134 4.44 -0.23 -28.87
N LEU A 135 4.68 1.03 -29.22
CA LEU A 135 4.00 2.20 -28.66
C LEU A 135 2.53 2.29 -29.12
N GLU A 136 2.26 2.06 -30.40
CA GLU A 136 0.90 2.07 -30.96
C GLU A 136 0.00 1.05 -30.26
N VAL A 137 0.48 -0.20 -30.15
CA VAL A 137 -0.25 -1.28 -29.48
C VAL A 137 -0.38 -1.01 -27.98
N LEU A 138 0.63 -0.41 -27.34
CA LEU A 138 0.56 0.00 -25.94
C LEU A 138 -0.60 0.97 -25.71
N VAL A 139 -0.65 2.06 -26.49
CA VAL A 139 -1.68 3.10 -26.34
C VAL A 139 -3.06 2.56 -26.73
N GLY A 140 -3.16 1.75 -27.78
CA GLY A 140 -4.41 1.11 -28.19
C GLY A 140 -4.96 0.17 -27.11
N TYR A 141 -4.08 -0.62 -26.50
CA TYR A 141 -4.46 -1.51 -25.39
C TYR A 141 -4.87 -0.71 -24.15
N ILE A 142 -4.14 0.34 -23.80
CA ILE A 142 -4.49 1.23 -22.69
C ILE A 142 -5.86 1.88 -22.91
N ALA A 143 -6.10 2.44 -24.09
CA ALA A 143 -7.39 3.06 -24.43
C ALA A 143 -8.53 2.04 -24.37
N ASN A 144 -8.32 0.83 -24.92
CA ASN A 144 -9.28 -0.26 -24.83
C ASN A 144 -9.65 -0.60 -23.37
N GLN A 145 -8.65 -0.62 -22.48
CA GLN A 145 -8.83 -0.92 -21.05
C GLN A 145 -9.42 0.23 -20.23
N LEU A 146 -9.20 1.49 -20.61
CA LEU A 146 -9.74 2.65 -19.90
C LEU A 146 -11.18 2.96 -20.28
N TYR A 147 -11.52 2.76 -21.55
CA TYR A 147 -12.82 3.13 -22.11
C TYR A 147 -13.74 1.93 -22.36
N ASP A 148 -13.29 0.71 -22.05
CA ASP A 148 -14.03 -0.53 -22.22
C ASP A 148 -14.56 -0.69 -23.66
N LEU A 149 -13.65 -0.55 -24.64
CA LEU A 149 -14.03 -0.46 -26.06
C LEU A 149 -14.40 -1.80 -26.69
N GLY A 150 -14.12 -2.93 -26.02
CA GLY A 150 -14.40 -4.27 -26.52
C GLY A 150 -13.52 -4.71 -27.71
N LEU A 151 -12.42 -4.00 -28.00
CA LEU A 151 -11.51 -4.34 -29.10
C LEU A 151 -10.73 -5.63 -28.78
N THR A 152 -10.62 -6.51 -29.77
CA THR A 152 -9.69 -7.65 -29.68
C THR A 152 -8.24 -7.18 -29.84
N ARG A 153 -7.28 -8.03 -29.45
CA ARG A 153 -5.84 -7.76 -29.67
C ARG A 153 -5.53 -7.57 -31.16
N THR A 154 -6.20 -8.31 -32.04
CA THR A 154 -6.09 -8.15 -33.50
C THR A 154 -6.67 -6.81 -33.96
N ASP A 155 -7.79 -6.36 -33.42
CA ASP A 155 -8.33 -5.04 -33.76
C ASP A 155 -7.37 -3.91 -33.35
N ILE A 156 -6.74 -4.03 -32.17
CA ILE A 156 -5.70 -3.09 -31.71
C ILE A 156 -4.51 -3.10 -32.66
N ALA A 157 -4.08 -4.27 -33.13
CA ALA A 157 -2.98 -4.36 -34.09
C ALA A 157 -3.33 -3.68 -35.42
N LEU A 158 -4.52 -3.92 -35.96
CA LEU A 158 -5.02 -3.29 -37.18
C LEU A 158 -5.19 -1.77 -37.01
N LEU A 159 -5.58 -1.32 -35.82
CA LEU A 159 -5.64 0.10 -35.49
C LEU A 159 -4.26 0.74 -35.55
N GLY A 160 -3.24 0.13 -34.92
CA GLY A 160 -1.85 0.60 -34.98
C GLY A 160 -1.32 0.65 -36.40
N GLN A 161 -1.53 -0.41 -37.18
CA GLN A 161 -1.13 -0.45 -38.59
C GLN A 161 -1.80 0.67 -39.42
N HIS A 162 -3.07 0.97 -39.16
CA HIS A 162 -3.77 2.05 -39.82
C HIS A 162 -3.18 3.42 -39.45
N VAL A 163 -2.87 3.64 -38.17
CA VAL A 163 -2.18 4.85 -37.70
C VAL A 163 -0.84 5.03 -38.42
N GLU A 164 -0.02 3.98 -38.50
CA GLU A 164 1.29 4.07 -39.11
C GLU A 164 1.20 4.40 -40.61
N ASN A 165 0.27 3.75 -41.34
CA ASN A 165 0.09 3.98 -42.77
C ASN A 165 -0.54 5.34 -43.11
N TYR A 166 -1.61 5.73 -42.43
CA TYR A 166 -2.46 6.86 -42.87
C TYR A 166 -2.26 8.12 -42.04
N TYR A 167 -2.07 7.99 -40.73
CA TYR A 167 -1.86 9.15 -39.85
C TYR A 167 -0.39 9.58 -39.82
N MET A 168 0.54 8.62 -39.75
CA MET A 168 1.98 8.90 -39.80
C MET A 168 2.52 9.00 -41.24
N GLY A 169 1.82 8.42 -42.22
CA GLY A 169 2.21 8.43 -43.63
C GLY A 169 3.38 7.48 -43.95
N MET A 170 3.56 6.41 -43.17
CA MET A 170 4.65 5.45 -43.32
C MET A 170 4.10 4.11 -43.78
N HIS A 171 4.54 3.62 -44.94
CA HIS A 171 4.09 2.34 -45.45
C HIS A 171 4.63 1.17 -44.62
N CYS A 172 3.74 0.42 -43.96
CA CYS A 172 4.10 -0.76 -43.16
C CYS A 172 3.10 -1.93 -43.32
N GLY A 173 3.62 -3.16 -43.17
CA GLY A 173 2.81 -4.37 -43.04
C GLY A 173 2.26 -4.57 -41.62
N ILE A 174 1.39 -5.56 -41.44
CA ILE A 174 0.65 -5.82 -40.18
C ILE A 174 1.41 -6.70 -39.16
N MET A 175 2.50 -7.36 -39.59
CA MET A 175 3.22 -8.36 -38.80
C MET A 175 3.65 -7.84 -37.42
N ASP A 176 4.24 -6.65 -37.40
CA ASP A 176 4.83 -6.05 -36.20
C ASP A 176 3.78 -5.82 -35.13
N GLN A 177 2.68 -5.16 -35.49
CA GLN A 177 1.57 -4.90 -34.58
C GLN A 177 0.90 -6.20 -34.13
N LEU A 178 0.73 -7.19 -35.03
CA LEU A 178 0.09 -8.47 -34.69
C LEU A 178 0.87 -9.25 -33.65
N ILE A 179 2.18 -9.43 -33.83
CA ILE A 179 2.99 -10.18 -32.87
C ILE A 179 3.12 -9.46 -31.54
N ILE A 180 3.21 -8.13 -31.56
CA ILE A 180 3.28 -7.34 -30.33
C ILE A 180 1.97 -7.43 -29.55
N ALA A 181 0.83 -7.44 -30.25
CA ALA A 181 -0.47 -7.59 -29.61
C ALA A 181 -0.76 -9.03 -29.15
N ASN A 182 -0.38 -10.04 -29.94
CA ASN A 182 -0.79 -11.45 -29.75
C ASN A 182 0.36 -12.40 -29.37
N GLY A 183 1.52 -11.86 -28.96
CA GLY A 183 2.65 -12.66 -28.49
C GLY A 183 2.25 -13.65 -27.39
N ILE A 184 2.92 -14.79 -27.36
CA ILE A 184 2.71 -15.83 -26.37
C ILE A 184 4.09 -16.20 -25.84
N LYS A 185 4.25 -16.18 -24.52
CA LYS A 185 5.50 -16.55 -23.85
C LYS A 185 6.06 -17.86 -24.39
N ASP A 186 7.38 -17.89 -24.64
CA ASP A 186 8.14 -19.03 -25.18
C ASP A 186 7.74 -19.53 -26.59
N HIS A 187 6.84 -18.84 -27.30
CA HIS A 187 6.36 -19.27 -28.61
C HIS A 187 6.70 -18.26 -29.72
N GLY A 188 6.98 -18.79 -30.91
CA GLY A 188 6.83 -18.05 -32.16
C GLY A 188 5.39 -18.18 -32.67
N ILE A 189 4.92 -17.20 -33.44
CA ILE A 189 3.60 -17.23 -34.08
C ILE A 189 3.76 -17.27 -35.59
N LEU A 190 3.42 -18.39 -36.21
CA LEU A 190 3.35 -18.52 -37.66
C LEU A 190 2.09 -17.82 -38.12
N MET A 191 2.23 -16.76 -38.93
CA MET A 191 1.10 -15.94 -39.34
C MET A 191 1.07 -15.71 -40.84
N ASN A 192 -0.15 -15.64 -41.37
CA ASN A 192 -0.43 -15.13 -42.70
C ASN A 192 -0.89 -13.68 -42.56
N THR A 193 -0.12 -12.74 -43.12
CA THR A 193 -0.38 -11.30 -42.99
C THR A 193 -1.55 -10.80 -43.84
N ASP A 194 -2.00 -11.60 -44.82
CA ASP A 194 -3.17 -11.30 -45.66
C ASP A 194 -4.47 -11.80 -45.02
N THR A 195 -4.47 -13.05 -44.52
CA THR A 195 -5.67 -13.66 -43.90
C THR A 195 -5.78 -13.45 -42.39
N LEU A 196 -4.72 -12.95 -41.74
CA LEU A 196 -4.59 -12.78 -40.29
C LEU A 196 -4.63 -14.10 -39.48
N GLU A 197 -4.56 -15.25 -40.15
CA GLU A 197 -4.49 -16.56 -39.50
C GLU A 197 -3.17 -16.70 -38.72
N MET A 198 -3.25 -17.18 -37.48
CA MET A 198 -2.10 -17.32 -36.57
C MET A 198 -2.06 -18.72 -35.96
N THR A 199 -0.89 -19.37 -35.99
CA THR A 199 -0.63 -20.65 -35.33
C THR A 199 0.66 -20.57 -34.52
N LYS A 200 0.60 -20.88 -33.22
CA LYS A 200 1.77 -20.88 -32.34
C LYS A 200 2.65 -22.13 -32.52
N ALA A 201 3.95 -22.00 -32.33
CA ALA A 201 4.85 -23.13 -32.06
C ALA A 201 5.85 -22.77 -30.97
N ASN A 202 6.28 -23.77 -30.20
CA ASN A 202 7.21 -23.58 -29.10
C ASN A 202 8.61 -23.26 -29.65
N ALA A 203 9.11 -22.06 -29.35
CA ALA A 203 10.40 -21.56 -29.80
C ALA A 203 11.46 -21.58 -28.68
N PHE A 204 11.13 -22.20 -27.54
CA PHE A 204 12.04 -22.48 -26.44
C PHE A 204 12.78 -23.79 -26.68
N PHE A 205 14.11 -23.69 -26.74
CA PHE A 205 15.01 -24.82 -26.85
C PHE A 205 15.86 -24.91 -25.57
N LYS A 206 15.70 -26.00 -24.82
CA LYS A 206 16.41 -26.19 -23.55
C LYS A 206 17.93 -26.09 -23.75
N GLY A 207 18.59 -25.24 -22.97
CA GLY A 207 20.05 -25.02 -23.01
C GLY A 207 20.50 -23.95 -24.01
N TYR A 208 19.57 -23.23 -24.65
CA TYR A 208 19.85 -22.17 -25.60
C TYR A 208 19.10 -20.89 -25.26
N ARG A 209 19.70 -19.76 -25.62
CA ARG A 209 19.06 -18.44 -25.56
C ARG A 209 19.20 -17.68 -26.87
N TRP A 210 18.32 -16.70 -27.04
CA TRP A 210 18.28 -15.83 -28.20
C TRP A 210 19.08 -14.56 -27.97
N LEU A 211 20.07 -14.33 -28.83
CA LEU A 211 20.90 -13.15 -28.84
C LEU A 211 20.56 -12.28 -30.05
N ILE A 212 20.08 -11.07 -29.80
CA ILE A 212 19.95 -10.03 -30.81
C ILE A 212 21.28 -9.28 -30.91
N MET A 213 21.76 -9.08 -32.13
CA MET A 213 23.01 -8.40 -32.45
C MET A 213 22.69 -7.19 -33.33
N ASN A 214 22.76 -5.99 -32.77
CA ASN A 214 22.54 -4.75 -33.51
C ASN A 214 23.85 -4.28 -34.15
N SER A 215 23.84 -4.11 -35.48
CA SER A 215 24.99 -3.64 -36.24
C SER A 215 25.36 -2.18 -35.96
N ASN A 216 24.44 -1.38 -35.43
CA ASN A 216 24.57 0.08 -35.31
C ASN A 216 24.91 0.81 -36.62
N TYR A 217 24.77 0.12 -37.75
CA TYR A 217 25.03 0.68 -39.05
C TYR A 217 23.85 1.56 -39.48
N LYS A 218 24.10 2.87 -39.61
CA LYS A 218 23.08 3.85 -40.04
C LYS A 218 22.70 3.62 -41.50
N ARG A 219 21.44 3.27 -41.73
CA ARG A 219 20.88 3.05 -43.06
C ARG A 219 20.88 4.37 -43.86
N LYS A 220 21.34 4.34 -45.12
CA LYS A 220 21.34 5.53 -46.00
C LYS A 220 20.16 5.61 -46.97
N THR A 221 19.58 4.49 -47.39
CA THR A 221 18.48 4.43 -48.40
C THR A 221 17.74 3.07 -48.38
N THR A 222 16.94 2.80 -47.35
CA THR A 222 16.26 1.49 -47.18
C THR A 222 15.01 1.36 -48.05
N GLU A 223 14.16 2.39 -48.11
CA GLU A 223 12.89 2.36 -48.83
C GLU A 223 13.05 2.14 -50.33
N SER A 224 14.02 2.80 -50.97
CA SER A 224 14.26 2.63 -52.41
C SER A 224 14.70 1.20 -52.77
N LYS A 225 15.50 0.54 -51.92
CA LYS A 225 15.96 -0.84 -52.16
C LYS A 225 14.95 -1.90 -51.76
N TYR A 226 14.16 -1.66 -50.71
CA TYR A 226 13.03 -2.50 -50.37
C TYR A 226 11.98 -2.50 -51.49
N ASN A 227 11.60 -1.31 -51.98
CA ASN A 227 10.64 -1.18 -53.08
C ASN A 227 11.15 -1.80 -54.39
N GLU A 228 12.47 -1.76 -54.63
CA GLU A 228 13.09 -2.49 -55.74
C GLU A 228 12.79 -4.00 -55.64
N ARG A 229 12.97 -4.62 -54.46
CA ARG A 229 12.66 -6.05 -54.24
C ARG A 229 11.19 -6.39 -54.46
N VAL A 230 10.28 -5.54 -53.97
CA VAL A 230 8.85 -5.69 -54.20
C VAL A 230 8.55 -5.64 -55.71
N SER A 231 9.14 -4.68 -56.43
CA SER A 231 8.94 -4.53 -57.88
C SER A 231 9.50 -5.71 -58.69
N GLU A 232 10.65 -6.27 -58.29
CA GLU A 232 11.26 -7.45 -58.89
C GLU A 232 10.36 -8.68 -58.73
N CYS A 233 9.77 -8.87 -57.54
CA CYS A 233 8.83 -9.97 -57.27
C CYS A 233 7.52 -9.80 -58.07
N ASN A 234 6.98 -8.59 -58.12
CA ASN A 234 5.77 -8.29 -58.92
C ASN A 234 6.00 -8.55 -60.41
N LEU A 235 7.19 -8.24 -60.93
CA LEU A 235 7.52 -8.54 -62.32
C LEU A 235 7.60 -10.05 -62.58
N ALA A 236 8.21 -10.81 -61.66
CA ALA A 236 8.22 -12.27 -61.75
C ALA A 236 6.81 -12.86 -61.73
N GLN A 237 5.97 -12.38 -60.81
CA GLN A 237 4.59 -12.85 -60.67
C GLN A 237 3.78 -12.62 -61.94
N LYS A 238 3.92 -11.46 -62.59
CA LYS A 238 3.26 -11.17 -63.89
C LYS A 238 3.64 -12.20 -64.97
N ILE A 239 4.92 -12.58 -65.04
CA ILE A 239 5.39 -13.58 -66.01
C ILE A 239 4.81 -14.97 -65.69
N ILE A 240 4.80 -15.36 -64.41
CA ILE A 240 4.38 -16.70 -64.00
C ILE A 240 2.86 -16.89 -64.14
N ILE A 241 2.05 -15.86 -63.84
CA ILE A 241 0.58 -15.92 -63.94
C ILE A 241 0.10 -16.21 -65.36
N GLU A 242 0.86 -15.82 -66.40
CA GLU A 242 0.55 -16.17 -67.79
C GLU A 242 0.61 -17.67 -68.08
N LYS A 243 1.31 -18.45 -67.24
CA LYS A 243 1.57 -19.87 -67.45
C LYS A 243 0.97 -20.79 -66.37
N LYS A 244 0.76 -20.29 -65.14
CA LYS A 244 0.18 -21.02 -64.01
C LYS A 244 -0.69 -20.07 -63.19
N VAL A 245 -1.93 -20.48 -62.90
CA VAL A 245 -2.85 -19.67 -62.08
C VAL A 245 -2.38 -19.71 -60.63
N ILE A 246 -1.88 -18.57 -60.15
CA ILE A 246 -1.49 -18.32 -58.77
C ILE A 246 -2.00 -16.93 -58.38
N ARG A 247 -2.29 -16.69 -57.09
CA ARG A 247 -2.52 -15.31 -56.61
C ARG A 247 -1.22 -14.69 -56.17
N HIS A 248 -0.37 -15.45 -55.46
CA HIS A 248 0.94 -14.99 -55.00
C HIS A 248 2.08 -15.99 -55.25
N LEU A 249 3.32 -15.50 -55.23
CA LEU A 249 4.50 -16.32 -55.51
C LEU A 249 4.72 -17.44 -54.49
N CYS A 250 4.31 -17.28 -53.23
CA CYS A 250 4.43 -18.31 -52.19
C CYS A 250 3.49 -19.51 -52.36
N GLU A 251 2.58 -19.49 -53.35
CA GLU A 251 1.78 -20.67 -53.73
C GLU A 251 2.58 -21.69 -54.55
N LEU A 252 3.77 -21.30 -55.03
CA LEU A 252 4.66 -22.15 -55.81
C LEU A 252 5.51 -23.04 -54.89
N SER A 253 5.73 -24.29 -55.28
CA SER A 253 6.55 -25.24 -54.52
C SER A 253 7.99 -25.30 -55.00
N ILE A 254 8.88 -25.96 -54.25
CA ILE A 254 10.29 -26.14 -54.64
C ILE A 254 10.40 -26.85 -56.00
N GLU A 255 9.51 -27.80 -56.29
CA GLU A 255 9.48 -28.53 -57.55
C GLU A 255 9.21 -27.62 -58.75
N ASP A 256 8.48 -26.51 -58.55
CA ASP A 256 8.18 -25.54 -59.61
C ASP A 256 9.44 -24.80 -60.08
N LEU A 257 10.52 -24.71 -59.28
CA LEU A 257 11.73 -23.97 -59.65
C LEU A 257 12.36 -24.43 -60.96
N LYS A 258 12.37 -25.75 -61.21
CA LYS A 258 12.90 -26.33 -62.46
C LYS A 258 12.10 -25.89 -63.69
N TRP A 259 10.80 -25.65 -63.50
CA TRP A 259 9.91 -25.19 -64.56
C TRP A 259 9.96 -23.66 -64.73
N ILE A 260 10.22 -22.91 -63.64
CA ILE A 260 10.34 -21.43 -63.66
C ILE A 260 11.67 -20.98 -64.28
N GLU A 261 12.77 -21.72 -64.06
CA GLU A 261 14.11 -21.37 -64.54
C GLU A 261 14.16 -20.95 -66.02
N PRO A 262 13.56 -21.70 -66.98
CA PRO A 262 13.54 -21.25 -68.38
C PRO A 262 12.57 -20.09 -68.67
N LEU A 263 11.64 -19.75 -67.78
CA LEU A 263 10.63 -18.69 -67.97
C LEU A 263 11.14 -17.29 -67.59
N ILE A 264 12.08 -17.22 -66.65
CA ILE A 264 12.62 -15.94 -66.15
C ILE A 264 14.07 -15.79 -66.62
N HIS A 265 14.26 -15.11 -67.76
CA HIS A 265 15.59 -14.91 -68.36
C HIS A 265 16.49 -13.94 -67.59
N ASN A 266 15.93 -13.13 -66.68
CA ASN A 266 16.70 -12.21 -65.84
C ASN A 266 17.14 -12.94 -64.56
N ASP A 267 18.43 -13.19 -64.42
CA ASP A 267 19.03 -13.89 -63.28
C ASP A 267 18.68 -13.26 -61.93
N THR A 268 18.67 -11.93 -61.84
CA THR A 268 18.30 -11.21 -60.61
C THR A 268 16.87 -11.51 -60.20
N ILE A 269 15.92 -11.45 -61.15
CA ILE A 269 14.50 -11.74 -60.89
C ILE A 269 14.32 -13.21 -60.49
N TYR A 270 15.00 -14.13 -61.18
CA TYR A 270 14.93 -15.55 -60.86
C TYR A 270 15.45 -15.83 -59.44
N LYS A 271 16.55 -15.18 -59.03
CA LYS A 271 17.05 -15.24 -57.64
C LYS A 271 16.01 -14.77 -56.63
N ARG A 272 15.27 -13.68 -56.90
CA ARG A 272 14.19 -13.22 -55.99
C ARG A 272 13.10 -14.28 -55.85
N VAL A 273 12.67 -14.89 -56.95
CA VAL A 273 11.67 -15.98 -56.91
C VAL A 273 12.19 -17.20 -56.15
N ARG A 274 13.44 -17.58 -56.39
CA ARG A 274 14.09 -18.69 -55.66
C ARG A 274 14.12 -18.44 -54.17
N HIS A 275 14.46 -17.22 -53.74
CA HIS A 275 14.38 -16.83 -52.34
C HIS A 275 12.95 -17.02 -51.81
N VAL A 276 11.95 -16.44 -52.46
CA VAL A 276 10.55 -16.46 -52.01
C VAL A 276 10.04 -17.89 -51.83
N ILE A 277 10.24 -18.75 -52.82
CA ILE A 277 9.77 -20.15 -52.77
C ILE A 277 10.51 -20.93 -51.67
N THR A 278 11.82 -20.80 -51.60
CA THR A 278 12.61 -21.57 -50.63
C THR A 278 12.48 -21.04 -49.20
N GLU A 279 12.22 -19.74 -49.01
CA GLU A 279 11.97 -19.15 -47.69
C GLU A 279 10.60 -19.57 -47.16
N GLN A 280 9.56 -19.59 -48.01
CA GLN A 280 8.25 -20.13 -47.64
C GLN A 280 8.35 -21.58 -47.14
N ASP A 281 9.05 -22.43 -47.90
CA ASP A 281 9.28 -23.82 -47.49
C ASP A 281 10.10 -23.91 -46.19
N ARG A 282 11.17 -23.12 -46.05
CA ARG A 282 11.95 -23.05 -44.79
C ARG A 282 11.10 -22.62 -43.60
N THR A 283 10.18 -21.67 -43.77
CA THR A 283 9.26 -21.24 -42.70
C THR A 283 8.34 -22.37 -42.26
N LEU A 284 7.81 -23.16 -43.21
CA LEU A 284 6.99 -24.34 -42.89
C LEU A 284 7.81 -25.45 -42.20
N GLN A 285 9.05 -25.67 -42.64
CA GLN A 285 9.97 -26.61 -41.98
C GLN A 285 10.36 -26.15 -40.57
N ALA A 286 10.52 -24.84 -40.37
CA ALA A 286 10.87 -24.25 -39.09
C ALA A 286 9.80 -24.52 -38.04
N LYS A 287 8.51 -24.44 -38.43
CA LYS A 287 7.40 -24.84 -37.56
C LYS A 287 7.53 -26.30 -37.13
N LYS A 288 7.81 -27.21 -38.06
CA LYS A 288 8.00 -28.64 -37.74
C LYS A 288 9.17 -28.86 -36.78
N ALA A 289 10.29 -28.15 -36.98
CA ALA A 289 11.46 -28.24 -36.10
C ALA A 289 11.16 -27.73 -34.67
N MET A 290 10.42 -26.63 -34.55
CA MET A 290 9.94 -26.09 -33.27
C MET A 290 8.98 -27.05 -32.56
N GLU A 291 8.00 -27.61 -33.27
CA GLU A 291 7.07 -28.61 -32.72
C GLU A 291 7.77 -29.90 -32.28
N ALA A 292 8.88 -30.25 -32.92
CA ALA A 292 9.73 -31.38 -32.54
C ALA A 292 10.78 -31.04 -31.47
N HIS A 293 10.87 -29.79 -31.02
CA HIS A 293 11.93 -29.27 -30.14
C HIS A 293 13.37 -29.53 -30.66
N ASP A 294 13.56 -29.62 -31.97
CA ASP A 294 14.86 -29.88 -32.60
C ASP A 294 15.61 -28.57 -32.91
N ALA A 295 16.40 -28.12 -31.93
CA ALA A 295 17.24 -26.92 -32.06
C ALA A 295 18.24 -27.00 -33.23
N ASN A 296 18.76 -28.21 -33.52
CA ASN A 296 19.75 -28.40 -34.59
C ASN A 296 19.11 -28.24 -35.97
N ALA A 297 17.94 -28.85 -36.18
CA ALA A 297 17.19 -28.70 -37.42
C ALA A 297 16.78 -27.24 -37.63
N PHE A 298 16.26 -26.60 -36.58
CA PHE A 298 15.84 -25.21 -36.65
C PHE A 298 17.01 -24.26 -36.94
N ALA A 299 18.17 -24.44 -36.30
CA ALA A 299 19.36 -23.63 -36.55
C ALA A 299 19.89 -23.73 -38.00
N LYS A 300 19.84 -24.92 -38.61
CA LYS A 300 20.17 -25.09 -40.03
C LYS A 300 19.23 -24.30 -40.95
N LEU A 301 17.97 -24.15 -40.57
CA LEU A 301 16.99 -23.35 -41.31
C LEU A 301 17.28 -21.85 -41.18
N LEU A 302 17.70 -21.37 -39.99
CA LEU A 302 18.16 -19.99 -39.81
C LEU A 302 19.33 -19.68 -40.76
N ASP A 303 20.35 -20.54 -40.76
CA ASP A 303 21.52 -20.40 -41.62
C ASP A 303 21.16 -20.42 -43.11
N GLY A 304 20.28 -21.35 -43.51
CA GLY A 304 19.79 -21.45 -44.88
C GLY A 304 19.03 -20.20 -45.32
N SER A 305 18.23 -19.63 -44.42
CA SER A 305 17.55 -18.37 -44.69
C SER A 305 18.53 -17.19 -44.83
N HIS A 306 19.50 -17.06 -43.93
CA HIS A 306 20.51 -16.00 -44.05
C HIS A 306 21.28 -16.09 -45.36
N LYS A 307 21.69 -17.31 -45.74
CA LYS A 307 22.36 -17.55 -47.01
C LYS A 307 21.49 -17.10 -48.20
N SER A 308 20.20 -17.44 -48.18
CA SER A 308 19.27 -17.02 -49.22
C SER A 308 19.09 -15.49 -49.25
N LEU A 309 18.99 -14.83 -48.09
CA LEU A 309 18.93 -13.36 -48.02
C LEU A 309 20.20 -12.68 -48.52
N LYS A 310 21.36 -13.32 -48.37
CA LYS A 310 22.65 -12.83 -48.84
C LYS A 310 22.83 -13.03 -50.35
N GLU A 311 22.59 -14.25 -50.83
CA GLU A 311 22.93 -14.67 -52.21
C GLU A 311 21.77 -14.49 -53.20
N ASP A 312 20.54 -14.76 -52.77
CA ASP A 312 19.35 -14.76 -53.63
C ASP A 312 18.54 -13.47 -53.50
N TYR A 313 18.48 -12.89 -52.30
CA TYR A 313 17.72 -11.65 -52.06
C TYR A 313 18.60 -10.41 -51.97
N GLU A 314 19.89 -10.55 -51.68
CA GLU A 314 20.87 -9.46 -51.64
C GLU A 314 20.42 -8.28 -50.76
N VAL A 315 20.03 -8.56 -49.51
CA VAL A 315 19.54 -7.56 -48.53
C VAL A 315 20.39 -7.47 -47.26
N THR A 316 21.49 -8.20 -47.13
CA THR A 316 22.27 -8.27 -45.89
C THR A 316 23.39 -7.21 -45.86
N GLY A 317 24.44 -7.40 -46.65
CA GLY A 317 25.63 -6.55 -46.73
C GLY A 317 26.67 -6.81 -45.64
N LEU A 318 27.85 -6.17 -45.79
CA LEU A 318 29.05 -6.42 -44.98
C LEU A 318 28.80 -6.50 -43.46
N HIS A 319 28.04 -5.54 -42.93
CA HIS A 319 27.82 -5.42 -41.49
C HIS A 319 27.02 -6.61 -40.94
N LEU A 320 25.87 -6.90 -41.55
CA LEU A 320 25.00 -7.99 -41.11
C LEU A 320 25.63 -9.37 -41.37
N ASP A 321 26.30 -9.54 -42.51
CA ASP A 321 27.03 -10.76 -42.84
C ASP A 321 28.14 -11.02 -41.81
N THR A 322 28.88 -9.98 -41.41
CA THR A 322 29.94 -10.10 -40.40
C THR A 322 29.38 -10.55 -39.05
N LEU A 323 28.25 -9.99 -38.59
CA LEU A 323 27.64 -10.41 -37.33
C LEU A 323 27.27 -11.90 -37.36
N VAL A 324 26.62 -12.35 -38.42
CA VAL A 324 26.18 -13.75 -38.54
C VAL A 324 27.36 -14.71 -38.66
N GLU A 325 28.34 -14.40 -39.52
CA GLU A 325 29.51 -15.26 -39.72
C GLU A 325 30.37 -15.37 -38.46
N GLU A 326 30.60 -14.27 -37.76
CA GLU A 326 31.40 -14.28 -36.54
C GLU A 326 30.65 -14.93 -35.36
N ALA A 327 29.32 -14.77 -35.28
CA ALA A 327 28.53 -15.45 -34.25
C ALA A 327 28.63 -16.96 -34.38
N LYS A 328 28.55 -17.48 -35.61
CA LYS A 328 28.72 -18.91 -35.89
C LYS A 328 30.11 -19.41 -35.54
N LYS A 329 31.17 -18.67 -35.89
CA LYS A 329 32.56 -19.01 -35.52
C LYS A 329 32.76 -19.02 -34.01
N ALA A 330 32.04 -18.17 -33.29
CA ALA A 330 32.14 -18.05 -31.84
C ALA A 330 31.31 -19.10 -31.07
N GLY A 331 30.48 -19.90 -31.76
CA GLY A 331 29.73 -21.01 -31.16
C GLY A 331 28.21 -20.87 -31.19
N ALA A 332 27.65 -19.88 -31.87
CA ALA A 332 26.21 -19.83 -32.13
C ALA A 332 25.78 -21.04 -32.98
N MET A 333 24.67 -21.68 -32.61
CA MET A 333 24.16 -22.87 -33.29
C MET A 333 23.60 -22.52 -34.67
N GLY A 334 22.94 -21.37 -34.79
CA GLY A 334 22.47 -20.82 -36.06
C GLY A 334 22.24 -19.31 -35.90
N ALA A 335 22.43 -18.56 -36.98
CA ALA A 335 22.28 -17.11 -36.95
C ALA A 335 21.82 -16.55 -38.30
N ARG A 336 21.05 -15.47 -38.24
CA ARG A 336 20.51 -14.80 -39.44
C ARG A 336 20.17 -13.34 -39.23
N VAL A 337 19.95 -12.63 -40.32
CA VAL A 337 19.39 -11.27 -40.32
C VAL A 337 17.91 -11.30 -39.97
N THR A 338 17.42 -10.31 -39.23
CA THR A 338 15.98 -10.13 -38.95
C THR A 338 15.53 -8.73 -39.39
N GLY A 339 14.29 -8.63 -39.86
CA GLY A 339 13.71 -7.45 -40.49
C GLY A 339 14.20 -7.21 -41.92
N ALA A 340 13.92 -6.00 -42.44
CA ALA A 340 14.10 -5.62 -43.84
C ALA A 340 15.55 -5.63 -44.40
N GLY A 341 16.56 -5.90 -43.57
CA GLY A 341 17.97 -5.85 -43.99
C GLY A 341 18.53 -4.43 -44.24
N PHE A 342 19.63 -4.38 -45.00
CA PHE A 342 20.42 -3.18 -45.34
C PHE A 342 21.00 -2.44 -44.12
N GLY A 343 21.22 -3.17 -43.02
CA GLY A 343 21.54 -2.67 -41.69
C GLY A 343 20.47 -3.07 -40.66
N GLY A 344 20.67 -2.74 -39.39
CA GLY A 344 19.79 -3.17 -38.29
C GLY A 344 20.32 -4.40 -37.56
N CYS A 345 19.46 -5.36 -37.24
CA CYS A 345 19.79 -6.49 -36.37
C CYS A 345 19.95 -7.84 -37.08
N ALA A 346 20.77 -8.70 -36.46
CA ALA A 346 20.77 -10.14 -36.66
C ALA A 346 20.35 -10.83 -35.35
N ILE A 347 19.90 -12.08 -35.44
CA ILE A 347 19.56 -12.95 -34.31
C ILE A 347 20.41 -14.21 -34.37
N ALA A 348 20.78 -14.73 -33.20
CA ALA A 348 21.52 -15.97 -33.05
C ALA A 348 20.91 -16.83 -31.94
N LEU A 349 20.82 -18.13 -32.19
CA LEU A 349 20.51 -19.14 -31.18
C LEU A 349 21.83 -19.64 -30.59
N VAL A 350 22.07 -19.39 -29.31
CA VAL A 350 23.39 -19.59 -28.69
C VAL A 350 23.26 -20.50 -27.46
N PRO A 351 24.15 -21.49 -27.28
CA PRO A 351 24.22 -22.27 -26.05
C PRO A 351 24.42 -21.38 -24.82
N ASP A 352 23.75 -21.70 -23.72
CA ASP A 352 23.72 -20.85 -22.52
C ASP A 352 25.11 -20.52 -21.96
N ASP A 353 26.03 -21.47 -22.04
CA ASP A 353 27.40 -21.41 -21.56
C ASP A 353 28.34 -20.61 -22.48
N LEU A 354 27.93 -20.32 -23.71
CA LEU A 354 28.74 -19.60 -24.70
C LEU A 354 28.31 -18.15 -24.95
N ILE A 355 27.27 -17.66 -24.28
CA ILE A 355 26.70 -16.31 -24.53
C ILE A 355 27.75 -15.19 -24.45
N GLU A 356 28.50 -15.12 -23.35
CA GLU A 356 29.48 -14.04 -23.13
C GLU A 356 30.69 -14.15 -24.06
N ASP A 357 31.09 -15.39 -24.36
CA ASP A 357 32.13 -15.71 -25.33
C ASP A 357 31.75 -15.25 -26.75
N VAL A 358 30.50 -15.51 -27.16
CA VAL A 358 29.96 -15.06 -28.44
C VAL A 358 29.91 -13.54 -28.52
N LYS A 359 29.35 -12.85 -27.52
CA LYS A 359 29.32 -11.38 -27.48
C LYS A 359 30.71 -10.78 -27.63
N THR A 360 31.68 -11.30 -26.89
CA THR A 360 33.06 -10.80 -26.88
C THR A 360 33.74 -11.02 -28.23
N LYS A 361 33.74 -12.25 -28.74
CA LYS A 361 34.40 -12.62 -30.00
C LYS A 361 33.78 -11.91 -31.19
N VAL A 362 32.44 -11.86 -31.26
CA VAL A 362 31.71 -11.14 -32.31
C VAL A 362 31.99 -9.65 -32.23
N GLY A 363 31.94 -9.06 -31.02
CA GLY A 363 32.21 -7.63 -30.82
C GLY A 363 33.57 -7.20 -31.35
N VAL A 364 34.63 -7.95 -30.99
CA VAL A 364 36.00 -7.68 -31.45
C VAL A 364 36.12 -7.88 -32.97
N ALA A 365 35.66 -9.01 -33.49
CA ALA A 365 35.79 -9.31 -34.92
C ALA A 365 34.99 -8.35 -35.80
N TYR A 366 33.77 -7.99 -35.38
CA TYR A 366 32.92 -7.03 -36.07
C TYR A 366 33.54 -5.63 -36.06
N PHE A 367 34.02 -5.15 -34.91
CA PHE A 367 34.68 -3.86 -34.80
C PHE A 367 35.92 -3.78 -35.70
N ASN A 368 36.76 -4.81 -35.69
CA ASN A 368 37.97 -4.85 -36.53
C ASN A 368 37.67 -4.80 -38.04
N LYS A 369 36.53 -5.35 -38.48
CA LYS A 369 36.13 -5.34 -39.90
C LYS A 369 35.36 -4.09 -40.33
N THR A 370 34.56 -3.50 -39.43
CA THR A 370 33.59 -2.45 -39.79
C THR A 370 33.91 -1.09 -39.20
N ASN A 371 34.79 -1.04 -38.18
CA ASN A 371 35.08 0.14 -37.36
C ASN A 371 33.84 0.71 -36.65
N ILE A 372 32.83 -0.15 -36.40
CA ILE A 372 31.59 0.18 -35.70
C ILE A 372 31.41 -0.84 -34.57
N PRO A 373 31.12 -0.43 -33.33
CA PRO A 373 30.81 -1.39 -32.26
C PRO A 373 29.37 -1.89 -32.39
N PRO A 374 29.12 -3.21 -32.23
CA PRO A 374 27.77 -3.74 -32.20
C PRO A 374 27.19 -3.70 -30.77
N ASP A 375 25.87 -3.70 -30.65
CA ASP A 375 25.19 -3.91 -29.37
C ASP A 375 24.55 -5.29 -29.31
N PHE A 376 24.53 -5.88 -28.12
CA PHE A 376 24.03 -7.23 -27.88
C PHE A 376 22.91 -7.23 -26.86
N TYR A 377 21.80 -7.88 -27.20
CA TYR A 377 20.64 -8.01 -26.32
C TYR A 377 20.25 -9.47 -26.19
N LEU A 378 20.33 -9.96 -24.96
CA LEU A 378 19.78 -11.26 -24.62
C LEU A 378 18.29 -11.10 -24.41
N VAL A 379 17.47 -11.91 -25.09
CA VAL A 379 16.02 -11.80 -25.01
C VAL A 379 15.36 -13.14 -24.75
N ASN A 380 14.23 -13.07 -24.04
CA ASN A 380 13.27 -14.16 -23.95
C ASN A 380 12.05 -13.83 -24.82
N PHE A 381 11.27 -14.84 -25.18
CA PHE A 381 9.98 -14.64 -25.82
C PHE A 381 8.89 -14.48 -24.79
N GLU A 382 8.11 -13.41 -24.93
CA GLU A 382 7.13 -12.98 -23.93
C GLU A 382 5.71 -12.96 -24.51
N ASP A 383 4.74 -12.82 -23.62
CA ASP A 383 3.38 -12.50 -24.01
C ASP A 383 3.33 -11.14 -24.73
N GLY A 384 2.30 -10.95 -25.55
CA GLY A 384 1.98 -9.66 -26.13
C GLY A 384 1.63 -8.61 -25.07
N VAL A 385 1.21 -7.43 -25.52
CA VAL A 385 0.84 -6.31 -24.63
C VAL A 385 0.01 -6.74 -23.42
N LYS A 386 0.36 -6.26 -22.23
CA LYS A 386 -0.30 -6.64 -20.97
C LYS A 386 -0.25 -5.52 -19.93
N GLU A 387 -1.15 -5.61 -18.97
CA GLU A 387 -1.08 -4.86 -17.72
C GLU A 387 -0.23 -5.64 -16.70
N ILE A 388 0.63 -4.96 -15.93
CA ILE A 388 1.61 -5.58 -15.02
C ILE A 388 0.99 -5.90 -13.63
N ALA A 389 -0.28 -5.56 -13.38
CA ALA A 389 -0.91 -5.60 -12.06
C ALA A 389 -0.84 -6.95 -11.31
N LEU A 390 -0.85 -8.09 -12.01
CA LEU A 390 -0.83 -9.41 -11.36
C LEU A 390 0.51 -9.76 -10.70
N ASP A 391 1.62 -9.26 -11.24
CA ASP A 391 2.96 -9.56 -10.72
C ASP A 391 3.27 -8.76 -9.45
N TYR A 392 2.74 -7.54 -9.34
CA TYR A 392 2.81 -6.73 -8.13
C TYR A 392 2.10 -7.40 -6.96
N LEU A 393 0.93 -7.98 -7.19
CA LEU A 393 0.20 -8.69 -6.14
C LEU A 393 0.97 -9.93 -5.68
N LYS A 394 1.49 -10.75 -6.61
CA LYS A 394 2.35 -11.91 -6.27
C LYS A 394 3.54 -11.50 -5.40
N ALA A 395 4.24 -10.45 -5.82
CA ALA A 395 5.38 -9.94 -5.10
C ALA A 395 4.99 -9.33 -3.75
N SER A 396 3.80 -8.71 -3.64
CA SER A 396 3.26 -8.19 -2.38
C SER A 396 3.06 -9.30 -1.35
N LEU A 397 2.48 -10.43 -1.76
CA LEU A 397 2.31 -11.60 -0.90
C LEU A 397 3.66 -12.13 -0.40
N LYS A 398 4.64 -12.29 -1.31
CA LYS A 398 5.98 -12.76 -0.96
C LYS A 398 6.68 -11.79 0.00
N TYR A 399 6.62 -10.49 -0.29
CA TYR A 399 7.20 -9.43 0.53
C TYR A 399 6.57 -9.39 1.92
N PHE A 400 5.24 -9.44 2.02
CA PHE A 400 4.52 -9.41 3.29
C PHE A 400 4.90 -10.61 4.19
N VAL A 401 4.94 -11.82 3.63
CA VAL A 401 5.33 -13.02 4.38
C VAL A 401 6.80 -13.00 4.76
N GLN A 402 7.69 -12.51 3.89
CA GLN A 402 9.11 -12.34 4.22
C GLN A 402 9.27 -11.34 5.36
N HIS A 403 8.61 -10.18 5.29
CA HIS A 403 8.64 -9.17 6.33
C HIS A 403 8.19 -9.73 7.69
N ALA A 404 7.09 -10.49 7.72
CA ALA A 404 6.62 -11.15 8.93
C ALA A 404 7.60 -12.23 9.45
N THR A 405 8.32 -12.90 8.55
CA THR A 405 9.40 -13.85 8.91
C THR A 405 10.57 -13.12 9.56
N ASP A 406 11.00 -11.98 9.01
CA ASP A 406 12.11 -11.17 9.52
C ASP A 406 11.83 -10.62 10.92
N LEU A 407 10.56 -10.32 11.20
CA LEU A 407 10.06 -9.91 12.52
C LEU A 407 9.86 -11.08 13.50
N ASN A 408 10.11 -12.33 13.08
CA ASN A 408 9.86 -13.54 13.86
C ASN A 408 8.41 -13.66 14.37
N LEU A 409 7.43 -13.24 13.55
CA LEU A 409 6.02 -13.35 13.91
C LEU A 409 5.51 -14.80 13.91
N PHE A 410 6.22 -15.69 13.22
CA PHE A 410 6.03 -17.13 13.19
C PHE A 410 7.37 -17.83 12.87
N PRO A 411 7.50 -19.16 13.05
CA PRO A 411 8.74 -19.89 12.81
C PRO A 411 9.12 -19.90 11.32
N ALA A 412 10.38 -19.60 11.00
CA ALA A 412 10.82 -19.44 9.60
C ALA A 412 10.56 -20.68 8.70
N ASN A 413 10.50 -21.88 9.28
CA ASN A 413 10.16 -23.11 8.56
C ASN A 413 8.67 -23.21 8.13
N GLU A 414 7.81 -22.31 8.60
CA GLU A 414 6.39 -22.23 8.18
C GLU A 414 6.16 -21.22 7.05
N LYS A 415 7.19 -20.50 6.59
CA LYS A 415 7.09 -19.42 5.59
C LYS A 415 6.27 -19.82 4.36
N ASP A 416 6.57 -20.97 3.77
CA ASP A 416 5.88 -21.43 2.55
C ASP A 416 4.42 -21.80 2.82
N ALA A 417 4.11 -22.35 4.00
CA ALA A 417 2.75 -22.66 4.39
C ALA A 417 1.91 -21.39 4.60
N ARG A 418 2.51 -20.34 5.18
CA ARG A 418 1.88 -19.03 5.39
C ARG A 418 1.61 -18.33 4.05
N LEU A 419 2.61 -18.34 3.16
CA LEU A 419 2.47 -17.83 1.79
C LEU A 419 1.38 -18.56 1.01
N LYS A 420 1.31 -19.90 1.12
CA LYS A 420 0.27 -20.70 0.48
C LYS A 420 -1.13 -20.31 0.96
N LYS A 421 -1.34 -20.17 2.28
CA LYS A 421 -2.65 -19.77 2.81
C LYS A 421 -3.11 -18.41 2.28
N LEU A 422 -2.22 -17.42 2.22
CA LEU A 422 -2.54 -16.10 1.65
C LEU A 422 -2.77 -16.14 0.14
N SER A 423 -1.99 -16.94 -0.58
CA SER A 423 -2.16 -17.21 -2.01
C SER A 423 -3.53 -17.82 -2.32
N ASP A 424 -3.94 -18.82 -1.53
CA ASP A 424 -5.26 -19.45 -1.61
C ASP A 424 -6.37 -18.45 -1.27
N LEU A 425 -6.22 -17.61 -0.25
CA LEU A 425 -7.20 -16.57 0.12
C LEU A 425 -7.42 -15.55 -1.00
N LEU A 426 -6.34 -15.05 -1.61
CA LEU A 426 -6.38 -13.94 -2.57
C LEU A 426 -6.47 -14.40 -4.04
N HIS A 427 -6.66 -15.71 -4.27
CA HIS A 427 -6.69 -16.34 -5.59
C HIS A 427 -5.49 -15.91 -6.45
N VAL A 428 -4.27 -16.03 -5.91
CA VAL A 428 -3.01 -15.65 -6.56
C VAL A 428 -2.15 -16.87 -6.76
N CYS A 429 -1.86 -17.25 -8.00
CA CYS A 429 -0.90 -18.33 -8.27
C CYS A 429 0.53 -17.87 -7.98
N ILE A 430 1.20 -18.50 -7.01
CA ILE A 430 2.61 -18.23 -6.71
C ILE A 430 3.48 -19.19 -7.51
N ASP A 431 4.42 -18.64 -8.27
CA ASP A 431 5.46 -19.35 -9.03
C ASP A 431 6.86 -18.85 -8.61
N ASP A 432 7.91 -19.55 -9.02
CA ASP A 432 9.30 -19.19 -8.70
C ASP A 432 9.84 -17.99 -9.49
N THR A 433 9.04 -17.41 -10.39
CA THR A 433 9.45 -16.20 -11.11
C THR A 433 9.49 -15.02 -10.12
N ILE A 434 10.71 -14.59 -9.80
CA ILE A 434 10.99 -13.42 -8.97
C ILE A 434 11.14 -12.23 -9.91
N LEU A 435 10.20 -11.29 -9.83
CA LEU A 435 10.44 -9.92 -10.21
C LEU A 435 10.76 -9.18 -8.91
N ASP A 436 12.01 -8.74 -8.76
CA ASP A 436 12.42 -7.91 -7.62
C ASP A 436 11.78 -6.52 -7.78
N PHE A 437 10.68 -6.32 -7.07
CA PHE A 437 10.03 -5.02 -6.95
C PHE A 437 10.50 -4.35 -5.66
N ASP A 438 10.94 -3.09 -5.76
CA ASP A 438 11.18 -2.26 -4.58
C ASP A 438 9.83 -1.92 -3.94
N MET A 439 9.45 -2.67 -2.91
CA MET A 439 8.14 -2.61 -2.26
C MET A 439 8.28 -2.17 -0.82
N ASN A 440 7.36 -1.32 -0.38
CA ASN A 440 7.15 -1.07 1.03
C ASN A 440 5.91 -1.83 1.52
N LEU A 441 5.86 -2.07 2.83
CA LEU A 441 4.80 -2.84 3.48
C LEU A 441 3.41 -2.27 3.25
N ASP A 442 3.25 -0.94 3.36
CA ASP A 442 1.96 -0.27 3.17
C ASP A 442 1.41 -0.51 1.76
N HIS A 443 2.26 -0.38 0.73
CA HIS A 443 1.88 -0.62 -0.65
C HIS A 443 1.52 -2.10 -0.89
N ALA A 444 2.32 -3.03 -0.36
CA ALA A 444 2.05 -4.45 -0.45
C ALA A 444 0.68 -4.81 0.18
N LEU A 445 0.41 -4.28 1.38
CA LEU A 445 -0.86 -4.45 2.08
C LEU A 445 -2.03 -3.84 1.30
N GLN A 446 -1.89 -2.62 0.76
CA GLN A 446 -2.97 -2.00 -0.01
C GLN A 446 -3.35 -2.84 -1.24
N LEU A 447 -2.37 -3.35 -1.99
CA LEU A 447 -2.64 -4.23 -3.13
C LEU A 447 -3.37 -5.51 -2.72
N MET A 448 -2.99 -6.11 -1.58
CA MET A 448 -3.65 -7.29 -1.03
C MET A 448 -5.08 -6.99 -0.55
N ILE A 449 -5.31 -5.83 0.09
CA ILE A 449 -6.64 -5.38 0.53
C ILE A 449 -7.54 -5.08 -0.66
N ASP A 450 -7.04 -4.38 -1.68
CA ASP A 450 -7.78 -4.10 -2.91
C ASP A 450 -8.15 -5.37 -3.66
N ARG A 451 -7.25 -6.36 -3.65
CA ARG A 451 -7.58 -7.70 -4.16
C ARG A 451 -8.69 -8.35 -3.36
N GLY A 452 -8.63 -8.29 -2.03
CA GLY A 452 -9.67 -8.82 -1.16
C GLY A 452 -11.04 -8.21 -1.44
N TYR A 453 -11.10 -6.90 -1.66
CA TYR A 453 -12.31 -6.21 -2.06
C TYR A 453 -12.81 -6.65 -3.44
N THR A 454 -11.92 -6.75 -4.44
CA THR A 454 -12.25 -7.20 -5.80
C THR A 454 -12.83 -8.62 -5.81
N LEU A 455 -12.38 -9.47 -4.88
CA LEU A 455 -12.88 -10.83 -4.68
C LEU A 455 -14.17 -10.89 -3.82
N ASN A 456 -14.69 -9.75 -3.37
CA ASN A 456 -15.82 -9.64 -2.44
C ASN A 456 -15.59 -10.38 -1.11
N LEU A 457 -14.35 -10.42 -0.61
CA LEU A 457 -14.04 -11.00 0.71
C LEU A 457 -14.52 -10.12 1.87
N PHE A 458 -14.76 -8.83 1.61
CA PHE A 458 -15.39 -7.90 2.53
C PHE A 458 -16.18 -6.84 1.76
N SER A 459 -17.18 -6.23 2.42
CA SER A 459 -18.01 -5.16 1.88
C SER A 459 -18.80 -4.49 3.02
N PRO A 460 -19.03 -3.16 2.99
CA PRO A 460 -18.65 -2.19 1.95
C PRO A 460 -17.15 -1.81 1.97
N ASN A 461 -16.65 -1.12 0.93
CA ASN A 461 -15.26 -0.62 0.87
C ASN A 461 -15.05 0.63 1.73
N THR A 462 -15.26 0.52 3.05
CA THR A 462 -15.02 1.59 4.02
C THR A 462 -13.66 1.42 4.69
N THR A 463 -13.17 2.47 5.35
CA THR A 463 -11.91 2.41 6.11
C THR A 463 -11.98 1.34 7.21
N GLU A 464 -13.11 1.19 7.89
CA GLU A 464 -13.27 0.20 8.96
C GLU A 464 -13.15 -1.24 8.46
N GLU A 465 -13.78 -1.56 7.31
CA GLU A 465 -13.73 -2.89 6.72
C GLU A 465 -12.35 -3.19 6.12
N ARG A 466 -11.69 -2.19 5.54
CA ARG A 466 -10.29 -2.33 5.07
C ARG A 466 -9.33 -2.58 6.24
N ASP A 467 -9.49 -1.86 7.35
CA ASP A 467 -8.68 -2.08 8.57
C ASP A 467 -8.99 -3.47 9.18
N ALA A 468 -10.23 -3.95 9.11
CA ALA A 468 -10.61 -5.30 9.52
C ALA A 468 -9.96 -6.39 8.64
N PHE A 469 -9.99 -6.21 7.32
CA PHE A 469 -9.32 -7.11 6.39
C PHE A 469 -7.80 -7.08 6.54
N GLU A 470 -7.19 -5.92 6.82
CA GLU A 470 -5.76 -5.84 7.14
C GLU A 470 -5.42 -6.67 8.39
N ALA A 471 -6.22 -6.54 9.46
CA ALA A 471 -6.06 -7.36 10.67
C ALA A 471 -6.19 -8.87 10.37
N TYR A 472 -7.07 -9.24 9.44
CA TYR A 472 -7.20 -10.62 8.97
C TYR A 472 -5.97 -11.12 8.24
N LEU A 473 -5.37 -10.30 7.36
CA LEU A 473 -4.12 -10.64 6.66
C LEU A 473 -2.97 -10.87 7.64
N TYR A 474 -2.83 -10.03 8.66
CA TYR A 474 -1.83 -10.21 9.72
C TYR A 474 -2.05 -11.49 10.52
N ASP A 475 -3.29 -11.87 10.78
CA ASP A 475 -3.60 -13.11 11.51
C ASP A 475 -3.06 -14.36 10.80
N PHE A 476 -2.98 -14.36 9.47
CA PHE A 476 -2.34 -15.44 8.71
C PHE A 476 -0.83 -15.54 8.94
N VAL A 477 -0.15 -14.43 9.23
CA VAL A 477 1.31 -14.33 9.35
C VAL A 477 1.76 -14.05 10.78
N MET A 478 1.01 -14.52 11.76
CA MET A 478 1.40 -14.48 13.17
C MET A 478 1.04 -15.77 13.88
N GLU A 479 1.63 -15.94 15.06
CA GLU A 479 1.40 -17.10 15.93
C GLU A 479 -0.02 -17.17 16.52
N GLU A 480 -0.43 -18.41 16.78
CA GLU A 480 -1.70 -18.72 17.44
C GLU A 480 -1.75 -18.16 18.88
N PRO A 481 -2.93 -17.75 19.39
CA PRO A 481 -3.08 -17.21 20.74
C PRO A 481 -2.46 -18.07 21.84
N LYS A 482 -2.53 -19.40 21.70
CA LYS A 482 -1.93 -20.33 22.67
C LYS A 482 -0.41 -20.17 22.75
N VAL A 483 0.26 -20.00 21.60
CA VAL A 483 1.72 -19.84 21.53
C VAL A 483 2.13 -18.47 22.08
N VAL A 484 1.40 -17.41 21.72
CA VAL A 484 1.64 -16.06 22.26
C VAL A 484 1.47 -16.03 23.79
N LYS A 485 0.42 -16.67 24.32
CA LYS A 485 0.19 -16.80 25.77
C LYS A 485 1.29 -17.59 26.46
N GLN A 486 1.84 -18.63 25.84
CA GLN A 486 2.97 -19.39 26.39
C GLN A 486 4.25 -18.55 26.37
N ASN A 487 4.56 -17.88 25.26
CA ASN A 487 5.71 -16.99 25.15
C ASN A 487 5.67 -15.86 26.19
N PHE A 488 4.49 -15.28 26.43
CA PHE A 488 4.31 -14.28 27.49
C PHE A 488 4.65 -14.86 28.86
N LYS A 489 4.13 -16.05 29.20
CA LYS A 489 4.44 -16.73 30.47
C LYS A 489 5.93 -17.02 30.62
N ASP A 490 6.58 -17.53 29.58
CA ASP A 490 8.01 -17.86 29.61
C ASP A 490 8.86 -16.59 29.82
N LYS A 491 8.49 -15.48 29.20
CA LYS A 491 9.16 -14.18 29.41
C LYS A 491 8.85 -13.58 30.78
N TYR A 492 7.66 -13.83 31.32
CA TYR A 492 7.27 -13.36 32.65
C TYR A 492 8.10 -14.01 33.76
N LEU A 493 8.54 -15.26 33.56
CA LEU A 493 9.49 -15.93 34.46
C LEU A 493 10.86 -15.24 34.52
N VAL A 494 11.24 -14.49 33.47
CA VAL A 494 12.44 -13.64 33.47
C VAL A 494 12.14 -12.33 34.18
N SER A 495 11.12 -11.59 33.73
CA SER A 495 10.56 -10.43 34.43
C SER A 495 9.20 -10.00 33.85
N PRO A 496 8.33 -9.34 34.65
CA PRO A 496 7.10 -8.75 34.15
C PRO A 496 7.32 -7.73 33.00
N ASP A 497 8.38 -6.93 33.11
CA ASP A 497 8.77 -5.94 32.09
C ASP A 497 9.13 -6.61 30.75
N PHE A 498 9.82 -7.75 30.78
CA PHE A 498 10.18 -8.46 29.55
C PHE A 498 8.95 -9.08 28.85
N ALA A 499 7.99 -9.58 29.63
CA ALA A 499 6.74 -10.12 29.10
C ALA A 499 5.86 -9.04 28.46
N THR A 500 5.67 -7.92 29.16
CA THR A 500 4.88 -6.77 28.69
C THR A 500 5.52 -6.12 27.46
N GLN A 501 6.84 -5.94 27.43
CA GLN A 501 7.57 -5.43 26.27
C GLN A 501 7.42 -6.34 25.05
N TYR A 502 7.47 -7.66 25.22
CA TYR A 502 7.23 -8.62 24.13
C TYR A 502 5.85 -8.45 23.52
N LEU A 503 4.79 -8.44 24.35
CA LEU A 503 3.43 -8.31 23.86
C LEU A 503 3.20 -6.93 23.19
N TYR A 504 3.89 -5.89 23.67
CA TYR A 504 3.81 -4.55 23.11
C TYR A 504 4.45 -4.49 21.73
N GLN A 505 5.65 -5.05 21.60
CA GLN A 505 6.37 -5.09 20.33
C GLN A 505 5.59 -5.94 19.31
N LEU A 506 5.08 -7.11 19.71
CA LEU A 506 4.21 -7.93 18.86
C LEU A 506 3.01 -7.13 18.35
N SER A 507 2.35 -6.37 19.22
CA SER A 507 1.19 -5.54 18.87
C SER A 507 1.53 -4.43 17.85
N LYS A 508 2.77 -3.93 17.85
CA LYS A 508 3.27 -2.98 16.85
C LYS A 508 3.64 -3.66 15.53
N ASP A 509 4.32 -4.80 15.61
CA ASP A 509 4.82 -5.55 14.46
C ASP A 509 3.68 -6.08 13.57
N VAL A 510 2.53 -6.42 14.17
CA VAL A 510 1.32 -6.82 13.43
C VAL A 510 0.40 -5.65 13.07
N ASN A 511 0.88 -4.41 13.23
CA ASN A 511 0.13 -3.17 12.97
C ASN A 511 -1.24 -3.09 13.68
N TYR A 512 -1.42 -3.81 14.78
CA TYR A 512 -2.59 -3.66 15.67
C TYR A 512 -2.53 -2.30 16.38
N ILE A 513 -1.32 -1.93 16.83
CA ILE A 513 -0.96 -0.56 17.18
C ILE A 513 -0.45 0.13 15.92
N LYS A 514 -1.29 1.01 15.35
CA LYS A 514 -1.04 1.71 14.06
C LYS A 514 0.06 2.77 14.18
N SER A 515 1.31 2.32 14.35
CA SER A 515 2.46 3.16 14.72
C SER A 515 2.70 4.32 13.74
N GLU A 516 2.56 4.11 12.43
CA GLU A 516 2.73 5.19 11.43
C GLU A 516 1.61 6.25 11.51
N ARG A 517 0.35 5.84 11.74
CA ARG A 517 -0.75 6.80 11.96
C ARG A 517 -0.52 7.61 13.25
N LEU A 518 0.00 6.96 14.29
CA LEU A 518 0.31 7.61 15.57
C LEU A 518 1.44 8.64 15.47
N LYS A 519 2.42 8.46 14.58
CA LYS A 519 3.46 9.48 14.30
C LYS A 519 2.89 10.79 13.79
N GLN A 520 1.67 10.77 13.23
CA GLN A 520 1.00 11.96 12.71
C GLN A 520 0.24 12.74 13.80
N ASN A 521 0.11 12.18 15.00
CA ASN A 521 -0.54 12.84 16.14
C ASN A 521 0.26 14.07 16.56
N THR A 522 -0.43 15.17 16.83
CA THR A 522 0.19 16.39 17.36
C THR A 522 0.19 16.32 18.87
N LYS A 523 1.38 16.42 19.50
CA LYS A 523 1.55 16.43 20.95
C LYS A 523 2.26 17.71 21.39
N TRP A 524 1.79 18.33 22.47
CA TRP A 524 2.48 19.46 23.11
C TRP A 524 2.20 19.48 24.61
N ARG A 525 3.03 20.23 25.34
CA ARG A 525 2.90 20.45 26.78
C ARG A 525 2.40 21.87 27.03
N TYR A 526 1.42 22.00 27.90
CA TYR A 526 0.86 23.27 28.36
C TYR A 526 1.20 23.48 29.83
N GLU A 527 1.85 24.60 30.16
CA GLU A 527 2.15 24.97 31.54
C GLU A 527 0.96 25.73 32.13
N GLY A 528 0.18 25.05 32.98
CA GLY A 528 -1.03 25.56 33.59
C GLY A 528 -0.86 26.00 35.04
N THR A 529 -1.99 26.34 35.66
CA THR A 529 -2.10 26.74 37.07
C THR A 529 -1.71 25.62 38.02
N TYR A 530 -2.05 24.38 37.66
CA TYR A 530 -1.86 23.19 38.51
C TYR A 530 -0.55 22.44 38.25
N GLY A 531 0.29 22.96 37.34
CA GLY A 531 1.46 22.26 36.81
C GLY A 531 1.31 22.01 35.31
N PRO A 532 2.19 21.17 34.74
CA PRO A 532 2.11 20.82 33.34
C PRO A 532 0.85 19.99 33.05
N LEU A 533 0.26 20.20 31.88
CA LEU A 533 -0.71 19.31 31.26
C LEU A 533 -0.17 18.87 29.90
N GLU A 534 -0.49 17.65 29.52
CA GLU A 534 -0.10 17.13 28.21
C GLU A 534 -1.30 17.14 27.29
N ILE A 535 -1.11 17.58 26.05
CA ILE A 535 -2.18 17.67 25.07
C ILE A 535 -1.79 16.86 23.85
N THR A 536 -2.71 16.01 23.38
CA THR A 536 -2.53 15.25 22.15
C THR A 536 -3.79 15.31 21.30
N ILE A 537 -3.62 15.53 20.00
CA ILE A 537 -4.67 15.35 18.99
C ILE A 537 -4.50 13.96 18.39
N ASN A 538 -5.42 13.05 18.68
CA ASN A 538 -5.34 11.65 18.24
C ASN A 538 -6.10 11.45 16.93
N LEU A 539 -5.38 11.18 15.85
CA LEU A 539 -5.93 10.94 14.51
C LEU A 539 -6.42 9.50 14.31
N ALA A 540 -6.01 8.56 15.17
CA ALA A 540 -6.40 7.15 15.07
C ALA A 540 -7.78 6.86 15.68
N LYS A 541 -8.34 7.79 16.46
CA LYS A 541 -9.66 7.63 17.11
C LYS A 541 -10.73 8.37 16.29
N PRO A 542 -11.78 7.70 15.79
CA PRO A 542 -12.94 8.39 15.23
C PRO A 542 -13.70 9.13 16.34
N GLU A 543 -14.06 10.40 16.10
CA GLU A 543 -14.92 11.19 17.00
C GLU A 543 -16.33 10.61 16.97
N LYS A 544 -16.91 10.27 18.14
CA LYS A 544 -18.26 9.70 18.26
C LYS A 544 -19.12 10.61 19.10
N ASP A 545 -20.31 10.96 18.61
CA ASP A 545 -21.29 11.69 19.42
C ASP A 545 -21.81 10.75 20.56
N PRO A 546 -22.01 11.24 21.79
CA PRO A 546 -22.67 10.48 22.85
C PRO A 546 -23.99 9.79 22.44
N ARG A 547 -24.72 10.37 21.47
CA ARG A 547 -25.93 9.79 20.87
C ARG A 547 -25.64 8.58 19.97
N ASP A 548 -24.49 8.57 19.31
CA ASP A 548 -24.04 7.43 18.48
C ASP A 548 -23.59 6.25 19.36
N ILE A 549 -23.04 6.53 20.54
CA ILE A 549 -22.71 5.52 21.56
C ILE A 549 -23.99 4.87 22.11
N ALA A 550 -25.07 5.64 22.26
CA ALA A 550 -26.36 5.13 22.72
C ALA A 550 -27.03 4.20 21.70
N LYS A 551 -26.99 4.53 20.39
CA LYS A 551 -27.57 3.71 19.31
C LYS A 551 -26.86 2.36 19.10
N ALA A 552 -25.58 2.26 19.44
CA ALA A 552 -24.80 1.04 19.29
C ALA A 552 -25.15 -0.06 20.32
N LYS A 553 -25.94 0.26 21.37
CA LYS A 553 -26.33 -0.71 22.41
C LYS A 553 -27.38 -1.73 21.97
N ASP A 554 -28.08 -1.49 20.86
CA ASP A 554 -29.33 -2.21 20.54
C ASP A 554 -29.19 -3.33 19.48
N LEU A 555 -27.98 -3.70 19.07
CA LEU A 555 -27.76 -4.75 18.05
C LEU A 555 -26.83 -5.86 18.57
N ILE A 556 -27.36 -6.73 19.43
CA ILE A 556 -26.69 -8.00 19.76
C ILE A 556 -26.97 -8.97 18.60
N VAL A 557 -25.97 -9.21 17.77
CA VAL A 557 -26.01 -10.23 16.71
C VAL A 557 -25.39 -11.51 17.25
N GLU A 558 -26.11 -12.62 17.14
CA GLU A 558 -25.65 -13.93 17.59
C GLU A 558 -24.33 -14.32 16.88
N GLY A 559 -23.33 -14.80 17.63
CA GLY A 559 -22.01 -15.14 17.12
C GLY A 559 -20.99 -13.99 17.04
N ARG A 560 -21.37 -12.74 17.36
CA ARG A 560 -20.44 -11.59 17.44
C ARG A 560 -19.97 -11.30 18.87
N PRO A 561 -18.76 -10.73 19.05
CA PRO A 561 -18.34 -10.17 20.33
C PRO A 561 -19.34 -9.11 20.82
N LYS A 562 -19.74 -9.19 22.09
CA LYS A 562 -20.74 -8.26 22.68
C LYS A 562 -20.26 -6.81 22.73
N CYS A 563 -18.94 -6.58 22.74
CA CYS A 563 -18.35 -5.27 22.52
C CYS A 563 -16.91 -5.40 22.00
N VAL A 564 -16.29 -4.25 21.73
CA VAL A 564 -14.89 -4.14 21.24
C VAL A 564 -13.82 -4.56 22.24
N LEU A 565 -14.17 -4.78 23.51
CA LEU A 565 -13.25 -5.23 24.57
C LEU A 565 -13.39 -6.72 24.88
N CYS A 566 -14.43 -7.39 24.39
CA CYS A 566 -14.65 -8.81 24.62
C CYS A 566 -13.43 -9.65 24.20
N LYS A 567 -13.09 -10.67 24.99
CA LYS A 567 -12.03 -11.65 24.65
C LYS A 567 -12.29 -12.34 23.32
N GLU A 568 -13.57 -12.47 22.94
CA GLU A 568 -14.04 -13.04 21.68
C GLU A 568 -13.61 -12.24 20.43
N ASN A 569 -12.99 -11.06 20.58
CA ASN A 569 -12.39 -10.32 19.47
C ASN A 569 -11.05 -10.92 19.01
N GLU A 570 -10.31 -11.62 19.90
CA GLU A 570 -9.11 -12.36 19.52
C GLU A 570 -9.53 -13.46 18.52
N HIS A 571 -8.90 -13.51 17.35
CA HIS A 571 -9.19 -14.51 16.29
C HIS A 571 -10.61 -14.45 15.71
N ASN A 572 -11.22 -13.27 15.64
CA ASN A 572 -12.58 -13.14 15.14
C ASN A 572 -12.77 -12.02 14.11
N TYR A 573 -13.20 -12.40 12.90
CA TYR A 573 -13.35 -11.51 11.75
C TYR A 573 -14.67 -10.71 11.80
N TRP A 574 -14.76 -9.75 12.72
CA TRP A 574 -15.90 -8.79 12.80
C TRP A 574 -15.47 -7.33 12.91
N ASN A 575 -14.19 -7.08 13.14
CA ASN A 575 -13.62 -5.74 13.28
C ASN A 575 -12.10 -5.80 13.12
N ALA A 576 -11.45 -4.64 13.15
CA ALA A 576 -10.00 -4.44 13.08
C ALA A 576 -9.21 -4.92 14.31
N ARG A 577 -9.59 -6.04 14.91
CA ARG A 577 -8.94 -6.62 16.09
C ARG A 577 -8.69 -8.13 15.96
N MET A 578 -8.83 -8.72 14.78
CA MET A 578 -8.61 -10.17 14.62
C MET A 578 -7.18 -10.61 14.98
N ASN A 579 -6.19 -9.77 14.65
CA ASN A 579 -4.77 -9.94 15.01
C ASN A 579 -4.44 -9.49 16.45
N LEU A 580 -5.43 -9.10 17.26
CA LEU A 580 -5.23 -8.83 18.69
C LEU A 580 -4.72 -10.09 19.38
N ARG A 581 -3.85 -9.92 20.37
CA ARG A 581 -3.46 -10.97 21.30
C ARG A 581 -3.66 -10.51 22.73
N ILE A 582 -4.34 -11.34 23.52
CA ILE A 582 -4.64 -11.07 24.93
C ILE A 582 -3.98 -12.12 25.82
N VAL A 583 -3.60 -11.75 27.03
CA VAL A 583 -2.96 -12.67 27.99
C VAL A 583 -3.75 -12.76 29.29
N PRO A 584 -4.06 -13.97 29.79
CA PRO A 584 -4.85 -14.14 31.00
C PRO A 584 -4.02 -13.80 32.24
N ILE A 585 -4.63 -13.09 33.19
CA ILE A 585 -4.08 -12.75 34.50
C ILE A 585 -5.14 -12.98 35.58
N ILE A 586 -4.71 -13.15 36.84
CA ILE A 586 -5.63 -13.35 37.98
C ILE A 586 -5.60 -12.12 38.86
N LEU A 587 -6.77 -11.53 39.11
CA LEU A 587 -6.94 -10.36 40.00
C LEU A 587 -8.10 -10.64 40.96
N GLY A 588 -7.89 -10.49 42.26
CA GLY A 588 -8.89 -10.77 43.30
C GLY A 588 -9.44 -12.20 43.27
N GLY A 589 -8.64 -13.15 42.77
CA GLY A 589 -9.05 -14.55 42.53
C GLY A 589 -9.93 -14.78 41.30
N GLU A 590 -10.19 -13.75 40.49
CA GLU A 590 -10.99 -13.81 39.26
C GLU A 590 -10.08 -13.78 38.02
N LEU A 591 -10.58 -14.30 36.90
CA LEU A 591 -9.86 -14.29 35.62
C LEU A 591 -10.09 -12.96 34.89
N TRP A 592 -8.99 -12.33 34.48
CA TRP A 592 -8.95 -11.12 33.68
C TRP A 592 -8.02 -11.32 32.48
N HIS A 593 -8.06 -10.42 31.51
CA HIS A 593 -7.16 -10.43 30.35
C HIS A 593 -6.47 -9.08 30.19
N PHE A 594 -5.16 -9.12 29.99
CA PHE A 594 -4.34 -7.98 29.63
C PHE A 594 -4.23 -7.89 28.11
N GLN A 595 -4.42 -6.68 27.57
CA GLN A 595 -4.14 -6.34 26.17
C GLN A 595 -3.61 -4.92 26.05
N TYR A 596 -2.99 -4.58 24.91
CA TYR A 596 -2.72 -3.18 24.56
C TYR A 596 -3.89 -2.54 23.80
N SER A 597 -3.99 -1.22 23.88
CA SER A 597 -4.95 -0.44 23.12
C SER A 597 -4.43 -0.16 21.70
N PRO A 598 -5.26 -0.31 20.65
CA PRO A 598 -4.85 0.00 19.27
C PRO A 598 -4.72 1.52 19.01
N TYR A 599 -5.31 2.37 19.88
CA TYR A 599 -5.34 3.83 19.72
C TYR A 599 -4.20 4.57 20.43
N LEU A 600 -3.44 3.84 21.25
CA LEU A 600 -2.27 4.29 22.03
C LEU A 600 -2.29 5.78 22.43
N TYR A 601 -2.94 6.07 23.56
CA TYR A 601 -2.98 7.43 24.09
C TYR A 601 -1.65 7.87 24.68
N TYR A 602 -0.91 6.92 25.24
CA TYR A 602 0.41 7.05 25.84
C TYR A 602 1.17 5.73 25.68
N ASP A 603 2.48 5.74 25.91
CA ASP A 603 3.33 4.56 25.72
C ASP A 603 2.87 3.39 26.58
N GLU A 604 2.79 2.20 25.98
CA GLU A 604 2.33 0.97 26.64
C GLU A 604 0.92 1.10 27.25
N HIS A 605 0.01 1.88 26.64
CA HIS A 605 -1.40 1.97 27.07
C HIS A 605 -2.08 0.59 27.03
N ALA A 606 -2.28 0.02 28.21
CA ALA A 606 -2.90 -1.28 28.43
C ALA A 606 -4.38 -1.17 28.86
N ILE A 607 -5.14 -2.21 28.53
CA ILE A 607 -6.53 -2.42 28.93
C ILE A 607 -6.58 -3.79 29.63
N ILE A 608 -7.10 -3.81 30.85
CA ILE A 608 -7.26 -5.01 31.66
C ILE A 608 -8.75 -5.29 31.76
N LEU A 609 -9.25 -6.28 31.03
CA LEU A 609 -10.68 -6.56 30.89
C LEU A 609 -11.08 -7.83 31.65
N HIS A 610 -12.26 -7.80 32.27
CA HIS A 610 -12.78 -8.96 32.98
C HIS A 610 -13.15 -10.09 31.99
N ASP A 611 -12.96 -11.36 32.36
CA ASP A 611 -13.25 -12.50 31.45
C ASP A 611 -14.72 -12.53 30.99
N GLU A 612 -15.64 -12.22 31.90
CA GLU A 612 -17.07 -12.08 31.59
C GLU A 612 -17.43 -10.65 31.19
N HIS A 613 -18.27 -10.51 30.16
CA HIS A 613 -18.87 -9.24 29.77
C HIS A 613 -19.92 -8.80 30.81
N ARG A 614 -19.49 -7.98 31.77
CA ARG A 614 -20.34 -7.35 32.80
C ARG A 614 -20.12 -5.84 32.82
N LEU A 615 -21.11 -5.07 33.29
CA LEU A 615 -20.97 -3.62 33.41
C LEU A 615 -19.87 -3.27 34.43
N MET A 616 -19.09 -2.25 34.12
CA MET A 616 -18.07 -1.71 35.01
C MET A 616 -18.72 -1.12 36.28
N LYS A 617 -18.20 -1.48 37.45
CA LYS A 617 -18.68 -1.00 38.75
C LYS A 617 -17.53 -0.82 39.74
N ILE A 618 -17.59 0.26 40.52
CA ILE A 618 -16.70 0.42 41.68
C ILE A 618 -17.30 -0.35 42.85
N THR A 619 -16.59 -1.38 43.29
CA THR A 619 -16.99 -2.29 44.38
C THR A 619 -15.91 -2.34 45.46
N ASP A 620 -16.20 -3.02 46.57
CA ASP A 620 -15.24 -3.34 47.62
C ASP A 620 -14.04 -4.16 47.12
N LYS A 621 -14.22 -4.93 46.05
CA LYS A 621 -13.14 -5.68 45.36
C LYS A 621 -12.28 -4.84 44.43
N THR A 622 -12.72 -3.64 44.02
CA THR A 622 -11.99 -2.85 43.03
C THR A 622 -10.55 -2.61 43.44
N MET A 623 -10.30 -2.28 44.71
CA MET A 623 -8.93 -2.09 45.21
C MET A 623 -8.10 -3.37 45.22
N ASP A 624 -8.71 -4.54 45.46
CA ASP A 624 -8.00 -5.83 45.37
C ASP A 624 -7.48 -6.05 43.96
N TYR A 625 -8.31 -5.80 42.95
CA TYR A 625 -7.91 -5.94 41.56
C TYR A 625 -6.75 -5.01 41.19
N LEU A 626 -6.83 -3.74 41.60
CA LEU A 626 -5.79 -2.74 41.29
C LEU A 626 -4.47 -3.06 41.99
N PHE A 627 -4.51 -3.49 43.27
CA PHE A 627 -3.30 -3.86 43.99
C PHE A 627 -2.67 -5.15 43.47
N ASP A 628 -3.48 -6.18 43.18
CA ASP A 628 -2.98 -7.45 42.61
C ASP A 628 -2.28 -7.22 41.26
N PHE A 629 -2.75 -6.22 40.50
CA PHE A 629 -2.13 -5.86 39.24
C PHE A 629 -0.74 -5.21 39.43
N VAL A 630 -0.60 -4.21 40.30
CA VAL A 630 0.72 -3.58 40.55
C VAL A 630 1.68 -4.48 41.34
N ASP A 631 1.16 -5.57 41.93
CA ASP A 631 1.98 -6.65 42.46
C ASP A 631 2.56 -7.52 41.34
N GLN A 632 1.78 -7.81 40.31
CA GLN A 632 2.22 -8.55 39.12
C GLN A 632 3.07 -7.69 38.17
N PHE A 633 2.75 -6.40 38.02
CA PHE A 633 3.40 -5.47 37.09
C PHE A 633 3.83 -4.18 37.82
N PRO A 634 4.90 -4.20 38.63
CA PRO A 634 5.29 -3.08 39.51
C PRO A 634 5.69 -1.79 38.79
N SER A 635 6.10 -1.88 37.53
CA SER A 635 6.49 -0.73 36.70
C SER A 635 5.30 0.00 36.06
N TYR A 636 4.09 -0.56 36.20
CA TYR A 636 2.88 -0.03 35.63
C TYR A 636 2.03 0.67 36.69
N PHE A 637 1.26 1.67 36.26
CA PHE A 637 0.08 2.10 36.99
C PHE A 637 -1.16 1.34 36.49
N ILE A 638 -2.23 1.36 37.28
CA ILE A 638 -3.56 0.90 36.88
C ILE A 638 -4.62 1.78 37.53
N GLY A 639 -5.68 2.09 36.79
CA GLY A 639 -6.79 2.88 37.30
C GLY A 639 -8.13 2.48 36.71
N SER A 640 -9.18 2.88 37.41
CA SER A 640 -10.55 2.65 37.04
C SER A 640 -11.22 3.96 36.66
N ASN A 641 -11.93 4.00 35.53
CA ASN A 641 -12.92 5.04 35.29
C ASN A 641 -13.98 5.06 36.41
N ALA A 642 -14.65 6.20 36.57
CA ALA A 642 -15.87 6.26 37.36
C ALA A 642 -16.97 5.39 36.72
N ASP A 643 -17.72 4.68 37.55
CA ASP A 643 -18.79 3.74 37.13
C ASP A 643 -20.15 4.41 36.89
N LEU A 644 -20.28 5.69 37.23
CA LEU A 644 -21.49 6.46 36.99
C LEU A 644 -21.48 7.11 35.60
N PRO A 645 -22.65 7.21 34.93
CA PRO A 645 -22.76 7.93 33.66
C PRO A 645 -22.40 9.41 33.83
N ILE A 646 -22.13 10.14 32.74
CA ILE A 646 -21.65 11.54 32.69
C ILE A 646 -20.19 11.73 33.14
N VAL A 647 -19.80 11.12 34.26
CA VAL A 647 -18.45 11.28 34.83
C VAL A 647 -17.49 10.14 34.51
N GLY A 648 -18.02 9.01 34.03
CA GLY A 648 -17.24 7.87 33.52
C GLY A 648 -16.82 8.06 32.06
N GLY A 649 -15.74 7.37 31.66
CA GLY A 649 -15.21 7.40 30.29
C GLY A 649 -16.17 6.83 29.22
N SER A 650 -15.72 6.83 27.96
CA SER A 650 -16.56 6.48 26.79
C SER A 650 -16.99 5.01 26.72
N ILE A 651 -16.39 4.12 27.51
CA ILE A 651 -16.67 2.68 27.52
C ILE A 651 -16.95 2.27 28.97
N LEU A 652 -18.20 1.90 29.28
CA LEU A 652 -18.61 1.39 30.60
C LEU A 652 -19.37 0.05 30.50
N ASN A 653 -19.54 -0.47 29.28
CA ASN A 653 -20.33 -1.66 28.99
C ASN A 653 -19.60 -2.97 29.30
N HIS A 654 -18.29 -2.95 29.46
CA HIS A 654 -17.47 -4.08 29.90
C HIS A 654 -16.57 -3.60 31.04
N ASP A 655 -16.58 -4.32 32.16
CA ASP A 655 -15.71 -4.13 33.31
C ASP A 655 -14.24 -4.24 32.91
N HIS A 656 -13.53 -3.12 32.99
CA HIS A 656 -12.12 -3.04 32.62
C HIS A 656 -11.41 -1.92 33.38
N PHE A 657 -10.10 -2.07 33.48
CA PHE A 657 -9.18 -1.04 33.96
C PHE A 657 -8.28 -0.58 32.82
N GLN A 658 -7.70 0.60 32.99
CA GLN A 658 -6.69 1.13 32.10
C GLN A 658 -5.37 1.23 32.87
N GLY A 659 -4.28 0.84 32.24
CA GLY A 659 -2.96 0.88 32.85
C GLY A 659 -1.88 1.16 31.82
N GLY A 660 -0.63 1.05 32.23
CA GLY A 660 0.52 1.18 31.35
C GLY A 660 1.76 1.67 32.06
N LYS A 661 2.85 1.79 31.30
CA LYS A 661 4.13 2.31 31.77
C LYS A 661 4.29 3.76 31.33
N TYR A 662 3.67 4.67 32.08
CA TYR A 662 3.65 6.09 31.76
C TYR A 662 3.61 6.95 33.03
N HIS A 663 4.31 8.08 33.00
CA HIS A 663 4.32 9.05 34.09
C HIS A 663 3.34 10.18 33.76
N PHE A 664 2.25 10.27 34.51
CA PHE A 664 1.21 11.27 34.26
C PHE A 664 1.48 12.60 34.99
N PRO A 665 1.03 13.74 34.45
CA PRO A 665 1.24 15.03 35.10
C PRO A 665 0.70 15.15 36.52
N ILE A 666 -0.39 14.43 36.87
CA ILE A 666 -0.90 14.37 38.24
C ILE A 666 0.15 13.87 39.26
N GLU A 667 1.13 13.07 38.83
CA GLU A 667 2.22 12.57 39.69
C GLU A 667 3.12 13.72 40.20
N GLU A 668 3.29 14.76 39.39
CA GLU A 668 4.05 15.98 39.72
C GLU A 668 3.24 17.03 40.50
N ALA A 669 1.94 16.80 40.73
CA ALA A 669 1.05 17.76 41.36
C ALA A 669 1.52 18.14 42.78
N LYS A 670 1.49 19.44 43.09
CA LYS A 670 1.88 19.96 44.41
C LYS A 670 0.86 19.56 45.47
N THR A 671 1.32 19.43 46.72
CA THR A 671 0.43 19.16 47.86
C THR A 671 -0.10 20.47 48.47
N ILE A 672 -1.42 20.60 48.62
CA ILE A 672 -2.07 21.68 49.38
C ILE A 672 -1.90 21.44 50.89
N LYS A 673 -2.19 20.21 51.33
CA LYS A 673 -2.17 19.84 52.74
C LYS A 673 -1.81 18.37 52.92
N THR A 674 -0.94 18.09 53.88
CA THR A 674 -0.55 16.73 54.27
C THR A 674 -1.09 16.40 55.66
N TYR A 675 -1.67 15.21 55.79
CA TYR A 675 -2.03 14.57 57.05
C TYR A 675 -1.25 13.27 57.20
N ARG A 676 -1.04 12.83 58.45
CA ARG A 676 -0.41 11.55 58.77
C ARG A 676 -1.31 10.76 59.71
N TYR A 677 -1.59 9.52 59.37
CA TYR A 677 -2.42 8.63 60.18
C TYR A 677 -1.83 7.21 60.15
N GLN A 678 -1.38 6.70 61.30
CA GLN A 678 -0.85 5.33 61.43
C GLN A 678 0.18 4.93 60.36
N GLY A 679 1.15 5.81 60.07
CA GLY A 679 2.18 5.57 59.06
C GLY A 679 1.74 5.79 57.60
N ILE A 680 0.49 6.17 57.38
CA ILE A 680 -0.06 6.54 56.07
C ILE A 680 0.09 8.04 55.89
N VAL A 681 0.55 8.43 54.72
CA VAL A 681 0.57 9.84 54.29
C VAL A 681 -0.66 10.10 53.44
N ILE A 682 -1.42 11.14 53.78
CA ILE A 682 -2.66 11.53 53.12
C ILE A 682 -2.49 12.97 52.64
N GLU A 683 -2.52 13.19 51.34
CA GLU A 683 -2.23 14.48 50.72
C GLU A 683 -3.42 14.95 49.91
N ILE A 684 -3.86 16.19 50.14
CA ILE A 684 -4.78 16.89 49.25
C ILE A 684 -3.93 17.54 48.17
N LEU A 685 -4.15 17.17 46.91
CA LEU A 685 -3.36 17.68 45.79
C LEU A 685 -3.91 19.01 45.27
N HIS A 686 -3.01 19.88 44.83
CA HIS A 686 -3.30 21.07 44.04
C HIS A 686 -3.51 20.65 42.59
N TRP A 687 -4.69 20.08 42.35
CA TRP A 687 -5.10 19.49 41.08
C TRP A 687 -6.55 19.92 40.76
N PRO A 688 -6.92 20.17 39.49
CA PRO A 688 -8.24 20.72 39.16
C PRO A 688 -9.39 19.77 39.55
N LEU A 689 -9.14 18.45 39.49
CA LEU A 689 -10.05 17.47 40.07
C LEU A 689 -9.70 17.20 41.53
N SER A 690 -10.71 17.12 42.38
CA SER A 690 -10.56 16.93 43.83
C SER A 690 -9.93 15.57 44.15
N THR A 691 -8.62 15.58 44.38
CA THR A 691 -7.79 14.36 44.47
C THR A 691 -7.13 14.24 45.84
N VAL A 692 -7.24 13.05 46.41
CA VAL A 692 -6.53 12.64 47.63
C VAL A 692 -5.47 11.61 47.26
N ARG A 693 -4.20 11.90 47.53
CA ARG A 693 -3.10 10.96 47.37
C ARG A 693 -2.80 10.27 48.69
N LEU A 694 -2.73 8.94 48.66
CA LEU A 694 -2.44 8.10 49.82
C LEU A 694 -1.15 7.32 49.58
N LYS A 695 -0.22 7.32 50.54
CA LYS A 695 1.05 6.57 50.44
C LYS A 695 1.26 5.68 51.65
N SER A 696 1.66 4.43 51.42
CA SER A 696 2.05 3.48 52.47
C SER A 696 2.90 2.33 51.92
N ASN A 697 3.62 1.64 52.81
CA ASN A 697 4.26 0.36 52.52
C ASN A 697 3.28 -0.84 52.50
N HIS A 698 2.06 -0.66 52.99
CA HIS A 698 1.12 -1.75 53.21
C HIS A 698 -0.17 -1.53 52.43
N ARG A 699 -0.39 -2.32 51.36
CA ARG A 699 -1.61 -2.25 50.53
C ARG A 699 -2.90 -2.43 51.32
N GLU A 700 -2.94 -3.35 52.29
CA GLU A 700 -4.13 -3.61 53.12
C GLU A 700 -4.56 -2.39 53.94
N THR A 701 -3.58 -1.62 54.42
CA THR A 701 -3.85 -0.39 55.14
C THR A 701 -4.41 0.68 54.20
N LEU A 702 -3.86 0.82 52.99
CA LEU A 702 -4.38 1.75 51.98
C LEU A 702 -5.79 1.35 51.54
N LYS A 703 -6.04 0.07 51.26
CA LYS A 703 -7.37 -0.46 50.94
C LYS A 703 -8.40 -0.05 52.00
N THR A 704 -8.06 -0.27 53.27
CA THR A 704 -8.94 0.09 54.39
C THR A 704 -9.23 1.59 54.45
N ILE A 705 -8.22 2.44 54.20
CA ILE A 705 -8.42 3.90 54.18
C ILE A 705 -9.22 4.36 52.98
N VAL A 706 -8.95 3.83 51.78
CA VAL A 706 -9.72 4.12 50.57
C VAL A 706 -11.19 3.79 50.79
N GLU A 707 -11.50 2.60 51.34
CA GLU A 707 -12.87 2.19 51.64
C GLU A 707 -13.53 3.17 52.61
N LYS A 708 -12.84 3.56 53.69
CA LYS A 708 -13.37 4.53 54.67
C LYS A 708 -13.63 5.91 54.04
N ILE A 709 -12.72 6.42 53.22
CA ILE A 709 -12.90 7.69 52.51
C ILE A 709 -14.06 7.57 51.52
N TYR A 710 -14.14 6.46 50.78
CA TYR A 710 -15.19 6.24 49.78
C TYR A 710 -16.58 6.15 50.41
N GLN A 711 -16.72 5.43 51.53
CA GLN A 711 -18.00 5.35 52.25
C GLN A 711 -18.40 6.71 52.85
N ALA A 712 -17.45 7.48 53.39
CA ALA A 712 -17.71 8.84 53.84
C ALA A 712 -18.08 9.76 52.68
N TRP A 713 -17.41 9.61 51.53
CA TRP A 713 -17.70 10.37 50.31
C TRP A 713 -19.12 10.12 49.85
N LYS A 714 -19.55 8.86 49.72
CA LYS A 714 -20.92 8.44 49.30
C LYS A 714 -22.06 9.01 50.16
N ALA A 715 -21.76 9.48 51.37
CA ALA A 715 -22.72 10.11 52.27
C ALA A 715 -22.53 11.63 52.40
N TYR A 716 -21.47 12.19 51.84
CA TYR A 716 -21.12 13.60 52.01
C TYR A 716 -22.12 14.50 51.30
N ARG A 717 -22.60 15.53 52.00
CA ARG A 717 -23.55 16.51 51.48
C ARG A 717 -23.03 17.92 51.78
N ASN A 718 -23.01 18.75 50.76
CA ASN A 718 -22.78 20.19 50.87
C ASN A 718 -23.61 20.90 49.78
N GLU A 719 -24.70 21.54 50.19
CA GLU A 719 -25.65 22.18 49.26
C GLU A 719 -25.08 23.46 48.66
N ALA A 720 -24.28 24.22 49.41
CA ALA A 720 -23.63 25.44 48.92
C ALA A 720 -22.69 25.15 47.73
N LEU A 721 -22.07 23.96 47.73
CA LEU A 721 -21.17 23.51 46.66
C LEU A 721 -21.87 22.63 45.61
N GLU A 722 -23.19 22.48 45.65
CA GLU A 722 -23.97 21.57 44.80
C GLU A 722 -23.55 20.08 44.90
N ILE A 723 -22.80 19.71 45.94
CA ILE A 723 -22.36 18.33 46.22
C ILE A 723 -23.48 17.62 46.98
N ILE A 724 -24.39 17.02 46.22
CA ILE A 724 -25.52 16.27 46.76
C ILE A 724 -25.34 14.77 46.42
N PRO A 725 -25.38 13.88 47.43
CA PRO A 725 -25.06 12.47 47.26
C PRO A 725 -26.16 11.67 46.55
N TRP A 726 -27.42 12.10 46.68
CA TRP A 726 -28.61 11.41 46.18
C TRP A 726 -29.66 12.39 45.66
N THR A 727 -30.25 12.09 44.51
CA THR A 727 -31.50 12.71 44.04
C THR A 727 -32.56 11.62 43.94
N LYS A 728 -33.58 11.68 44.81
CA LYS A 728 -34.51 10.57 45.04
C LYS A 728 -33.72 9.29 45.38
N ASP A 729 -33.87 8.22 44.59
CA ASP A 729 -33.18 6.95 44.78
C ASP A 729 -31.89 6.82 43.92
N THR A 730 -31.51 7.86 43.19
CA THR A 730 -30.31 7.83 42.33
C THR A 730 -29.06 8.31 43.08
N PRO A 731 -28.03 7.47 43.27
CA PRO A 731 -26.75 7.90 43.83
C PRO A 731 -25.95 8.71 42.81
N HIS A 732 -25.22 9.71 43.28
CA HIS A 732 -24.42 10.59 42.42
C HIS A 732 -22.92 10.55 42.68
N GLN A 733 -22.47 9.99 43.80
CA GLN A 733 -21.05 10.00 44.17
C GLN A 733 -20.36 8.69 43.81
N THR A 734 -19.18 8.84 43.21
CA THR A 734 -18.27 7.74 42.91
C THR A 734 -16.82 8.23 43.00
N ILE A 735 -15.87 7.38 42.64
CA ILE A 735 -14.44 7.64 42.67
C ILE A 735 -13.78 7.18 41.37
N THR A 736 -12.62 7.74 41.07
CA THR A 736 -11.67 7.24 40.09
C THR A 736 -10.38 6.90 40.84
N PRO A 737 -10.20 5.63 41.25
CA PRO A 737 -8.99 5.17 41.94
C PRO A 737 -7.88 4.85 40.93
N ILE A 738 -6.66 5.22 41.29
CA ILE A 738 -5.44 5.02 40.50
C ILE A 738 -4.37 4.49 41.44
N VAL A 739 -3.76 3.37 41.10
CA VAL A 739 -2.76 2.70 41.92
C VAL A 739 -1.47 2.56 41.14
N ARG A 740 -0.36 2.85 41.81
CA ARG A 740 1.00 2.65 41.29
C ARG A 740 1.97 2.28 42.42
N LYS A 741 3.13 1.73 42.06
CA LYS A 741 4.27 1.60 42.97
C LYS A 741 5.31 2.66 42.64
N ASN A 742 5.71 3.44 43.64
CA ASN A 742 6.75 4.44 43.49
C ASN A 742 7.78 4.30 44.62
N GLU A 743 9.06 4.19 44.26
CA GLU A 743 10.18 3.99 45.20
C GLU A 743 9.96 2.87 46.25
N GLY A 744 9.22 1.82 45.88
CA GLY A 744 8.89 0.69 46.78
C GLY A 744 7.69 0.90 47.69
N HIS A 745 7.02 2.06 47.63
CA HIS A 745 5.77 2.35 48.32
C HIS A 745 4.56 2.18 47.38
N TYR A 746 3.41 1.77 47.94
CA TYR A 746 2.14 1.86 47.25
C TYR A 746 1.63 3.29 47.32
N GLU A 747 1.18 3.81 46.18
CA GLU A 747 0.53 5.11 46.06
C GLU A 747 -0.86 4.92 45.44
N VAL A 748 -1.86 5.58 46.03
CA VAL A 748 -3.23 5.64 45.51
C VAL A 748 -3.64 7.09 45.32
N ASP A 749 -3.94 7.48 44.09
CA ASP A 749 -4.67 8.72 43.81
C ASP A 749 -6.16 8.41 43.75
N LEU A 750 -6.92 9.04 44.65
CA LEU A 750 -8.36 8.89 44.76
C LEU A 750 -9.03 10.19 44.33
N ILE A 751 -9.57 10.20 43.11
CA ILE A 751 -10.28 11.36 42.58
C ILE A 751 -11.77 11.23 42.92
N LEU A 752 -12.31 12.24 43.60
CA LEU A 752 -13.73 12.29 43.99
C LEU A 752 -14.58 12.77 42.82
N ARG A 753 -15.67 12.05 42.52
CA ARG A 753 -16.53 12.31 41.35
C ARG A 753 -17.99 12.43 41.75
N ASN A 754 -18.74 13.27 41.04
CA ASN A 754 -20.18 13.41 41.21
C ASN A 754 -20.87 13.66 39.86
N ASN A 755 -21.90 12.88 39.51
CA ASN A 755 -22.56 12.95 38.20
C ASN A 755 -23.89 13.71 38.16
N ARG A 756 -24.19 14.49 39.19
CA ARG A 756 -25.45 15.22 39.30
C ARG A 756 -25.56 16.28 38.20
N THR A 757 -26.78 16.48 37.72
CA THR A 757 -27.19 17.48 36.74
C THR A 757 -28.15 18.49 37.38
N ASN A 758 -28.34 19.64 36.75
CA ASN A 758 -29.41 20.58 37.10
C ASN A 758 -29.93 21.30 35.83
N GLU A 759 -30.86 22.24 35.98
CA GLU A 759 -31.45 22.96 34.83
C GLU A 759 -30.43 23.81 34.06
N ILE A 760 -29.38 24.30 34.73
CA ILE A 760 -28.32 25.12 34.15
C ILE A 760 -27.31 24.24 33.40
N TYR A 761 -26.95 23.11 34.00
CA TYR A 761 -25.98 22.13 33.50
C TYR A 761 -26.65 20.76 33.33
N PRO A 762 -27.45 20.59 32.26
CA PRO A 762 -28.16 19.34 32.00
C PRO A 762 -27.20 18.19 31.66
N ASP A 763 -26.02 18.51 31.13
CA ASP A 763 -24.97 17.53 30.81
C ASP A 763 -24.10 17.18 32.04
N GLY A 764 -24.27 17.85 33.19
CA GLY A 764 -23.54 17.59 34.43
C GLY A 764 -22.97 18.85 35.08
N ILE A 765 -23.18 19.01 36.39
CA ILE A 765 -22.64 20.13 37.17
C ILE A 765 -21.11 20.05 37.22
N PHE A 766 -20.59 18.82 37.37
CA PHE A 766 -19.16 18.51 37.46
C PHE A 766 -18.66 17.81 36.20
N HIS A 767 -18.93 18.43 35.05
CA HIS A 767 -18.56 18.00 33.69
C HIS A 767 -18.24 19.25 32.87
N PRO A 768 -17.40 19.23 31.81
CA PRO A 768 -17.20 20.37 30.91
C PRO A 768 -18.49 21.10 30.54
N HIS A 769 -18.44 22.43 30.66
CA HIS A 769 -19.58 23.30 30.40
C HIS A 769 -19.65 23.75 28.92
N PRO A 770 -20.80 24.29 28.45
CA PRO A 770 -21.02 24.57 27.04
C PRO A 770 -19.98 25.46 26.35
N ASP A 771 -19.30 26.33 27.10
CA ASP A 771 -18.28 27.24 26.58
C ASP A 771 -17.00 26.54 26.11
N VAL A 772 -16.75 25.30 26.55
CA VAL A 772 -15.57 24.50 26.16
C VAL A 772 -15.88 23.30 25.29
N HIS A 773 -17.17 23.01 25.03
CA HIS A 773 -17.62 21.85 24.23
C HIS A 773 -17.10 21.87 22.79
N HIS A 774 -16.79 23.06 22.24
CA HIS A 774 -16.20 23.17 20.91
C HIS A 774 -14.80 22.53 20.86
N ILE A 775 -14.03 22.55 21.96
CA ILE A 775 -12.75 21.83 22.07
C ILE A 775 -12.99 20.37 22.41
N LYS A 776 -13.67 20.10 23.53
CA LYS A 776 -13.94 18.75 24.02
C LYS A 776 -15.30 18.69 24.71
N LYS A 777 -16.21 17.95 24.10
CA LYS A 777 -17.55 17.66 24.63
C LYS A 777 -17.65 16.30 25.34
N GLU A 778 -16.72 15.39 25.06
CA GLU A 778 -16.71 14.04 25.66
C GLU A 778 -16.48 14.09 27.18
N ASN A 779 -16.95 13.05 27.88
CA ASN A 779 -16.69 12.84 29.30
C ASN A 779 -15.19 12.81 29.61
N ILE A 780 -14.84 13.30 30.80
CA ILE A 780 -13.48 13.26 31.33
C ILE A 780 -13.24 11.88 31.94
N GLY A 781 -12.56 11.02 31.18
CA GLY A 781 -12.17 9.70 31.63
C GLY A 781 -10.93 9.73 32.52
N LEU A 782 -10.44 8.54 32.86
CA LEU A 782 -9.25 8.34 33.68
C LEU A 782 -8.03 9.11 33.13
N ILE A 783 -7.79 9.05 31.83
CA ILE A 783 -6.59 9.62 31.18
C ILE A 783 -6.58 11.13 31.31
N GLU A 784 -7.69 11.78 30.97
CA GLU A 784 -7.82 13.24 31.09
C GLU A 784 -7.80 13.68 32.56
N ALA A 785 -8.37 12.90 33.46
CA ALA A 785 -8.34 13.17 34.90
C ALA A 785 -6.91 13.17 35.48
N MET A 786 -5.99 12.42 34.87
CA MET A 786 -4.57 12.38 35.23
C MET A 786 -3.71 13.46 34.52
N GLY A 787 -4.30 14.27 33.63
CA GLY A 787 -3.66 15.44 33.03
C GLY A 787 -3.23 15.30 31.57
N LEU A 788 -3.60 14.21 30.90
CA LEU A 788 -3.35 14.01 29.46
C LEU A 788 -4.64 14.21 28.65
N ALA A 789 -4.74 15.32 27.93
CA ALA A 789 -5.87 15.63 27.07
C ALA A 789 -5.84 14.82 25.77
N ILE A 790 -6.87 13.99 25.56
CA ILE A 790 -7.10 13.36 24.27
C ILE A 790 -8.12 14.19 23.49
N LEU A 791 -7.62 14.98 22.55
CA LEU A 791 -8.40 15.90 21.73
C LEU A 791 -8.77 15.27 20.37
N PRO A 792 -9.93 15.65 19.80
CA PRO A 792 -10.43 15.08 18.55
C PRO A 792 -9.59 15.47 17.33
N GLY A 793 -9.44 14.54 16.38
CA GLY A 793 -8.55 14.69 15.21
C GLY A 793 -8.81 15.92 14.35
N ARG A 794 -10.08 16.35 14.21
CA ARG A 794 -10.47 17.56 13.47
C ARG A 794 -9.77 18.85 13.93
N LEU A 795 -9.37 18.94 15.21
CA LEU A 795 -8.71 20.15 15.73
C LEU A 795 -7.38 20.43 15.04
N LYS A 796 -6.74 19.42 14.44
CA LYS A 796 -5.48 19.60 13.70
C LYS A 796 -5.65 20.54 12.51
N GLU A 797 -6.71 20.36 11.73
CA GLU A 797 -7.03 21.25 10.60
C GLU A 797 -7.74 22.53 11.08
N GLU A 798 -8.65 22.42 12.05
CA GLU A 798 -9.35 23.59 12.60
C GLU A 798 -8.39 24.61 13.21
N MET A 799 -7.25 24.20 13.75
CA MET A 799 -6.17 25.10 14.18
C MET A 799 -5.57 25.93 13.04
N ILE A 800 -5.44 25.35 11.84
CA ILE A 800 -4.91 26.05 10.66
C ILE A 800 -5.90 27.13 10.25
N TYR A 801 -7.17 26.75 10.12
CA TYR A 801 -8.23 27.70 9.75
C TYR A 801 -8.45 28.76 10.83
N ALA A 802 -8.30 28.41 12.11
CA ALA A 802 -8.34 29.38 13.20
C ALA A 802 -7.21 30.41 13.08
N LEU A 803 -6.01 29.99 12.69
CA LEU A 803 -4.89 30.91 12.46
C LEU A 803 -5.14 31.83 11.27
N ASP A 804 -5.68 31.30 10.17
CA ASP A 804 -6.06 32.09 8.99
C ASP A 804 -7.15 33.11 9.31
N TYR A 805 -8.13 32.74 10.13
CA TYR A 805 -9.15 33.67 10.62
C TYR A 805 -8.54 34.77 11.49
N LEU A 806 -7.70 34.42 12.47
CA LEU A 806 -7.08 35.40 13.37
C LEU A 806 -6.07 36.32 12.66
N SER A 807 -5.39 35.83 11.62
CA SER A 807 -4.32 36.57 10.94
C SER A 807 -4.80 37.34 9.71
N LEU A 808 -5.74 36.77 8.95
CA LEU A 808 -6.16 37.27 7.63
C LEU A 808 -7.66 37.59 7.57
N GLY A 809 -8.44 37.26 8.60
CA GLY A 809 -9.90 37.40 8.59
C GLY A 809 -10.60 36.41 7.65
N VAL A 810 -9.90 35.36 7.21
CA VAL A 810 -10.46 34.34 6.30
C VAL A 810 -11.25 33.32 7.11
N MET A 811 -12.55 33.20 6.83
CA MET A 811 -13.44 32.27 7.53
C MET A 811 -13.51 30.92 6.79
N HIS A 812 -13.52 29.82 7.56
CA HIS A 812 -13.80 28.48 7.06
C HIS A 812 -14.99 27.84 7.83
N PRO A 813 -15.95 27.16 7.18
CA PRO A 813 -17.15 26.65 7.86
C PRO A 813 -16.89 25.72 9.04
N SER A 814 -15.77 24.98 9.05
CA SER A 814 -15.45 24.05 10.15
C SER A 814 -15.17 24.76 11.48
N ILE A 815 -14.79 26.04 11.46
CA ILE A 815 -14.46 26.82 12.66
C ILE A 815 -15.63 27.67 13.19
N ASP A 816 -16.83 27.58 12.60
CA ASP A 816 -18.01 28.37 13.02
C ASP A 816 -18.31 28.21 14.51
N LYS A 817 -18.22 26.98 15.02
CA LYS A 817 -18.41 26.63 16.44
C LYS A 817 -17.33 27.21 17.37
N HIS A 818 -16.20 27.67 16.81
CA HIS A 818 -15.09 28.27 17.54
C HIS A 818 -15.15 29.79 17.55
N LEU A 819 -15.97 30.43 16.71
CA LEU A 819 -15.99 31.89 16.55
C LEU A 819 -16.15 32.65 17.87
N PRO A 820 -17.09 32.29 18.78
CA PRO A 820 -17.21 33.00 20.06
C PRO A 820 -15.92 32.97 20.89
N TRP A 821 -15.11 31.92 20.75
CA TRP A 821 -13.79 31.84 21.37
C TRP A 821 -12.73 32.60 20.57
N LEU A 822 -12.66 32.41 19.25
CA LEU A 822 -11.66 33.05 18.39
C LEU A 822 -11.78 34.58 18.38
N ASP A 823 -12.99 35.12 18.46
CA ASP A 823 -13.22 36.56 18.53
C ASP A 823 -12.58 37.16 19.80
N THR A 824 -12.57 36.44 20.92
CA THR A 824 -11.85 36.87 22.14
C THR A 824 -10.34 36.85 22.01
N LEU A 825 -9.80 36.21 20.97
CA LEU A 825 -8.38 36.11 20.69
C LEU A 825 -7.89 37.13 19.66
N GLN A 826 -8.78 37.72 18.85
CA GLN A 826 -8.41 38.77 17.89
C GLN A 826 -7.74 39.95 18.59
N ASP A 827 -8.29 40.39 19.72
CA ASP A 827 -7.75 41.48 20.54
C ASP A 827 -6.35 41.17 21.11
N LYS A 828 -5.98 39.87 21.20
CA LYS A 828 -4.71 39.40 21.77
C LYS A 828 -3.58 39.27 20.74
N LYS A 829 -3.83 39.60 19.46
CA LYS A 829 -2.83 39.54 18.38
C LYS A 829 -2.10 38.19 18.30
N ILE A 830 -2.88 37.11 18.27
CA ILE A 830 -2.36 35.76 18.07
C ILE A 830 -1.97 35.59 16.60
N HIS A 831 -0.72 35.19 16.35
CA HIS A 831 -0.11 35.10 15.03
C HIS A 831 0.65 33.78 14.81
N SER A 832 0.61 32.84 15.75
CA SER A 832 1.31 31.56 15.62
C SER A 832 0.49 30.35 16.10
N PHE A 833 0.84 29.17 15.60
CA PHE A 833 0.24 27.90 16.03
C PHE A 833 0.48 27.62 17.52
N GLU A 834 1.66 27.95 18.03
CA GLU A 834 2.01 27.73 19.44
C GLU A 834 1.12 28.55 20.37
N GLN A 835 0.76 29.77 19.99
CA GLN A 835 -0.17 30.60 20.76
C GLN A 835 -1.59 30.01 20.78
N ILE A 836 -2.06 29.47 19.65
CA ILE A 836 -3.34 28.75 19.60
C ILE A 836 -3.28 27.49 20.47
N GLN A 837 -2.18 26.73 20.42
CA GLN A 837 -1.96 25.55 21.26
C GLN A 837 -1.98 25.86 22.76
N VAL A 838 -1.40 27.00 23.16
CA VAL A 838 -1.47 27.49 24.54
C VAL A 838 -2.91 27.80 24.94
N ASP A 839 -3.68 28.48 24.09
CA ASP A 839 -5.07 28.79 24.37
C ASP A 839 -5.97 27.53 24.38
N ILE A 840 -5.72 26.55 23.52
CA ILE A 840 -6.36 25.23 23.59
C ILE A 840 -6.04 24.54 24.92
N GLY A 841 -4.77 24.58 25.36
CA GLY A 841 -4.34 24.06 26.66
C GLY A 841 -5.11 24.72 27.81
N ARG A 842 -5.27 26.05 27.78
CA ARG A 842 -6.08 26.80 28.76
C ARG A 842 -7.55 26.37 28.76
N ARG A 843 -8.14 26.10 27.58
CA ARG A 843 -9.52 25.58 27.49
C ARG A 843 -9.63 24.16 28.03
N PHE A 844 -8.64 23.30 27.80
CA PHE A 844 -8.61 21.98 28.42
C PHE A 844 -8.43 22.04 29.94
N GLU A 845 -7.60 22.96 30.46
CA GLU A 845 -7.50 23.21 31.90
C GLU A 845 -8.88 23.59 32.48
N LYS A 846 -9.63 24.46 31.80
CA LYS A 846 -11.01 24.80 32.18
C LYS A 846 -11.95 23.58 32.16
N VAL A 847 -11.84 22.71 31.16
CA VAL A 847 -12.62 21.46 31.05
C VAL A 847 -12.45 20.57 32.30
N ILE A 848 -11.21 20.42 32.79
CA ILE A 848 -10.93 19.61 33.98
C ILE A 848 -11.29 20.33 35.29
N GLU A 849 -11.20 21.67 35.34
CA GLU A 849 -11.70 22.48 36.46
C GLU A 849 -13.23 22.40 36.63
N ASP A 850 -13.97 22.42 35.53
CA ASP A 850 -15.43 22.22 35.53
C ASP A 850 -15.79 20.86 36.13
N SER A 851 -14.92 19.87 35.94
CA SER A 851 -15.09 18.50 36.41
C SER A 851 -14.70 18.24 37.87
N GLY A 852 -14.10 19.22 38.57
CA GLY A 852 -13.76 19.11 39.98
C GLY A 852 -14.96 19.35 40.90
N VAL A 853 -15.17 18.51 41.92
CA VAL A 853 -16.31 18.62 42.85
C VAL A 853 -16.10 19.70 43.92
N PHE A 854 -14.94 19.70 44.56
CA PHE A 854 -14.45 20.82 45.37
C PHE A 854 -13.64 21.74 44.47
N LYS A 855 -14.18 22.92 44.17
CA LYS A 855 -13.53 23.91 43.31
C LYS A 855 -12.26 24.45 43.97
N GLN A 856 -11.25 24.78 43.16
CA GLN A 856 -9.97 25.31 43.61
C GLN A 856 -10.04 26.81 44.01
N ASN A 857 -11.17 27.21 44.60
CA ASN A 857 -11.35 28.50 45.25
C ASN A 857 -11.29 28.31 46.77
N LYS A 858 -11.31 29.41 47.53
CA LYS A 858 -11.18 29.37 49.00
C LYS A 858 -12.19 28.43 49.66
N GLU A 859 -13.47 28.57 49.30
CA GLU A 859 -14.58 27.81 49.89
C GLU A 859 -14.46 26.30 49.59
N GLY A 860 -14.15 25.94 48.34
CA GLY A 860 -14.00 24.54 47.95
C GLY A 860 -12.79 23.87 48.60
N ILE A 861 -11.64 24.58 48.70
CA ILE A 861 -10.45 24.06 49.38
C ILE A 861 -10.70 23.86 50.88
N GLU A 862 -11.34 24.82 51.55
CA GLU A 862 -11.72 24.73 52.96
C GLU A 862 -12.67 23.54 53.20
N ALA A 863 -13.72 23.40 52.39
CA ALA A 863 -14.66 22.28 52.48
C ALA A 863 -13.99 20.91 52.21
N PHE A 864 -13.01 20.85 51.31
CA PHE A 864 -12.28 19.61 51.02
C PHE A 864 -11.38 19.20 52.20
N GLN A 865 -10.67 20.16 52.81
CA GLN A 865 -9.89 19.92 54.02
C GLN A 865 -10.78 19.47 55.17
N GLU A 866 -11.91 20.13 55.40
CA GLU A 866 -12.88 19.75 56.43
C GLU A 866 -13.43 18.33 56.20
N PHE A 867 -13.73 17.96 54.95
CA PHE A 867 -14.15 16.61 54.61
C PHE A 867 -13.11 15.57 55.03
N ILE A 868 -11.84 15.75 54.62
CA ILE A 868 -10.76 14.80 54.94
C ILE A 868 -10.49 14.76 56.45
N GLU A 869 -10.47 15.91 57.12
CA GLU A 869 -10.32 15.96 58.58
C GLU A 869 -11.47 15.26 59.31
N SER A 870 -12.70 15.40 58.82
CA SER A 870 -13.86 14.72 59.38
C SER A 870 -13.74 13.19 59.24
N CYS A 871 -13.20 12.71 58.13
CA CYS A 871 -12.90 11.30 57.91
C CYS A 871 -11.87 10.81 58.93
N ILE A 872 -10.73 11.50 59.03
CA ILE A 872 -9.63 11.15 59.94
C ILE A 872 -10.10 11.15 61.40
N LYS A 873 -10.90 12.14 61.82
CA LYS A 873 -11.44 12.24 63.19
C LYS A 873 -12.34 11.06 63.57
N LYS A 874 -13.05 10.48 62.61
CA LYS A 874 -13.95 9.32 62.83
C LYS A 874 -13.21 7.98 62.89
N TRP A 875 -11.94 7.93 62.47
CA TRP A 875 -11.17 6.70 62.52
C TRP A 875 -10.69 6.42 63.95
N PRO A 876 -10.72 5.15 64.40
CA PRO A 876 -10.34 4.81 65.76
C PRO A 876 -8.88 5.19 66.02
N LYS A 877 -8.66 6.09 66.99
CA LYS A 877 -7.34 6.37 67.54
C LYS A 877 -7.12 5.44 68.73
N GLU A 878 -6.30 4.39 68.60
CA GLU A 878 -5.65 3.56 69.66
C GLU A 878 -5.42 2.11 69.17
N VAL A 879 -4.47 1.25 69.63
CA VAL A 879 -3.36 1.25 70.60
C VAL A 879 -2.20 0.49 69.92
N ILE A 880 -0.94 0.92 70.11
CA ILE A 880 0.23 0.06 69.85
C ILE A 880 0.18 -1.10 70.85
N PHE A 881 -0.46 -2.21 70.49
CA PHE A 881 -0.09 -3.50 71.08
C PHE A 881 1.04 -4.05 70.21
N LEU A 882 2.27 -3.78 70.64
CA LEU A 882 3.39 -4.67 70.40
C LEU A 882 3.03 -6.02 71.06
N SER A 883 2.28 -6.87 70.37
CA SER A 883 2.32 -8.31 70.66
C SER A 883 3.54 -8.86 69.94
N VAL A 884 4.65 -8.81 70.66
CA VAL A 884 5.74 -9.79 70.53
C VAL A 884 5.14 -11.19 70.59
N ILE A 885 5.82 -12.12 69.92
CA ILE A 885 5.78 -13.59 70.04
C ILE A 885 5.08 -14.30 68.87
N GLY A 886 5.88 -15.06 68.09
CA GLY A 886 5.43 -16.14 67.24
C GLY A 886 6.34 -16.42 66.06
#